data_AF-A0A2D6BJY4-F1
#
_entry.id   AF-A0A2D6BJY4-F1
#
_cell.length_a   1.000
_cell.length_b   1.000
_cell.length_c   1.000
_cell.angle_alpha   90.00
_cell.angle_beta   90.00
_cell.angle_gamma   90.00
#
_symmetry.space_group_name_H-M   'P 1'
#
loop_
_entity.id
_entity.type
_entity.pdbx_description
1 polymer ?
#
loop_
_entity_poly.entity_id
_entity_poly.type
_entity_poly.pdbx_seq_one_letter_code
_entity_poly.pdbx_strand_id
1 'polypeptide(L)'
;MTRAGRVAGSLLLAGILACSSGEPGETIRTPDERFADLPGWSYEPRYEEISGLRIHYVDEGPRDARPVLLLHGEPSWSYLYRKMIPVLTGAGLRVIAPDLVGFGRSDKYVRKEDYSYAMQVEVQAELVRRLDLQQAVFFGQDWGGLIGLRVVAEDPDRFAAVVIGNTALPTPTEQGGSPFPFLAWRFFSRYSPVFPIGRLIEVATISNLGAAGRAAYEAPFPDSRYTAGARVMPSLVPISSDDPAVPANRAAWRVFEAWEKPFVLAFSDGDPITRGADAPFRERVPGARGQPHVTIEAAGHFLQEDQGPELARVIVGVAERLEAPAQVFHGGPILTMNAAQPSAEAVVVRKGRIQYVGSLAEARAVVSARAEWVDLDGRALLPGFVDSHSHLVQTALKLATVPMDPPPAGDVTSIADIQERLRAELVRAPRGPDDWLIGWGYDNGMLVEGRHPTKADLDAVSSEVPIFLLHFSSHQSVLNSRALELVGIDAESEAPEGGAIRRLPGSREPDGILEETAHIPVLMRIAAGILGDDSGGETPRRLIGEALELYARNGYTTVTEMAADSRILGILRQLASAGRLPVDVVAYLFYLTTPAEEVAAAHSPAYTKHFRVGGGKINLDGGSPGRTAFLREPYHKQLPGEEGYRGYSSIEDQGRLDDLVASYYERDVPLAIHALGDAAVDQCIHAVRAAEQRFPGADRRTQLIHLQQVQEDQLDALAGLDVTLTFQVAHNYYFGDFHRAVIYGPERTERLNPARSALDRGLSVTLHHDSPVHPVDPFMLLWASVERTTRSGRVIGPEQRISTQQALEASTIEGARQLFEEELKGSIEVGKLADFVILDRSPLDASGGRLKDLVVLETIKEGETVFRRREER
;
A
#
# COMPACT_ATOMS: atom_id res chain seq x y z
N MET A 1 -68.64 18.56 62.03
CA MET A 1 -68.25 17.19 62.38
C MET A 1 -69.22 16.21 61.74
N THR A 2 -68.89 15.65 60.57
CA THR A 2 -69.72 14.63 59.91
C THR A 2 -68.89 13.80 58.91
N ARG A 3 -68.86 12.49 59.17
CA ARG A 3 -68.92 11.33 58.26
C ARG A 3 -68.19 11.24 56.90
N ALA A 4 -67.25 12.13 56.54
CA ALA A 4 -66.39 11.96 55.35
C ALA A 4 -64.93 11.52 55.66
N GLY A 5 -64.56 11.43 56.95
CA GLY A 5 -63.20 11.17 57.41
C GLY A 5 -62.81 9.71 57.67
N ARG A 6 -63.48 8.71 57.07
CA ARG A 6 -63.19 7.28 57.33
C ARG A 6 -63.02 6.38 56.11
N VAL A 7 -62.98 6.91 54.89
CA VAL A 7 -62.72 6.09 53.67
C VAL A 7 -61.41 6.46 52.96
N ALA A 8 -60.81 7.62 53.25
CA ALA A 8 -59.52 8.01 52.66
C ALA A 8 -58.29 7.46 53.41
N GLY A 9 -58.45 6.88 54.61
CA GLY A 9 -57.35 6.39 55.45
C GLY A 9 -56.92 4.94 55.19
N SER A 10 -57.60 4.19 54.33
CA SER A 10 -57.34 2.75 54.12
C SER A 10 -56.95 2.38 52.68
N LEU A 11 -56.92 3.33 51.76
CA LEU A 11 -56.40 3.13 50.39
C LEU A 11 -54.98 3.67 50.19
N LEU A 12 -54.46 4.49 51.12
CA LEU A 12 -53.07 5.00 51.06
C LEU A 12 -52.02 4.03 51.62
N LEU A 13 -52.42 2.97 52.35
CA LEU A 13 -51.48 1.99 52.92
C LEU A 13 -51.37 0.67 52.12
N ALA A 14 -52.24 0.44 51.14
CA ALA A 14 -52.24 -0.81 50.36
C ALA A 14 -51.55 -0.71 48.99
N GLY A 15 -51.11 0.50 48.58
CA GLY A 15 -50.38 0.73 47.32
C GLY A 15 -48.87 0.94 47.46
N ILE A 16 -48.32 0.84 48.68
CA ILE A 16 -46.89 1.10 48.97
C ILE A 16 -46.05 -0.19 49.02
N LEU A 17 -46.67 -1.37 48.87
CA LEU A 17 -45.99 -2.67 48.84
C LEU A 17 -46.24 -3.40 47.51
N ALA A 18 -45.71 -2.83 46.43
CA ALA A 18 -45.35 -3.59 45.24
C ALA A 18 -43.86 -3.37 44.97
N CYS A 19 -43.01 -3.82 45.91
CA CYS A 19 -41.60 -4.02 45.64
C CYS A 19 -41.48 -5.03 44.50
N SER A 20 -40.62 -4.73 43.53
CA SER A 20 -40.30 -5.61 42.41
C SER A 20 -39.92 -7.00 42.95
N SER A 21 -40.73 -8.00 42.63
CA SER A 21 -40.56 -9.38 43.10
C SER A 21 -39.55 -10.18 42.26
N GLY A 22 -38.50 -9.51 41.76
CA GLY A 22 -37.48 -10.14 40.91
C GLY A 22 -36.18 -10.42 41.66
N GLU A 23 -35.44 -11.43 41.23
CA GLU A 23 -34.12 -11.78 41.78
C GLU A 23 -33.05 -10.76 41.33
N PRO A 24 -31.96 -10.51 42.09
CA PRO A 24 -30.84 -9.68 41.62
C PRO A 24 -30.29 -10.17 40.28
N GLY A 25 -30.16 -9.26 39.31
CA GLY A 25 -29.65 -9.59 37.98
C GLY A 25 -30.66 -10.29 37.06
N GLU A 26 -31.93 -10.43 37.46
CA GLU A 26 -32.98 -10.97 36.60
C GLU A 26 -33.24 -10.05 35.40
N THR A 27 -33.16 -10.63 34.19
CA THR A 27 -33.37 -9.94 32.93
C THR A 27 -34.68 -10.38 32.27
N ILE A 28 -35.30 -9.45 31.55
CA ILE A 28 -36.49 -9.67 30.74
C ILE A 28 -36.25 -9.13 29.33
N ARG A 29 -36.80 -9.84 28.34
CA ARG A 29 -36.65 -9.55 26.93
C ARG A 29 -38.00 -9.27 26.30
N THR A 30 -38.10 -8.16 25.59
CA THR A 30 -39.35 -7.79 24.92
C THR A 30 -39.61 -8.76 23.76
N PRO A 31 -40.84 -9.32 23.63
CA PRO A 31 -41.17 -10.20 22.50
C PRO A 31 -40.98 -9.49 21.15
N ASP A 32 -40.38 -10.19 20.18
CA ASP A 32 -40.03 -9.60 18.88
C ASP A 32 -41.25 -9.08 18.08
N GLU A 33 -42.42 -9.69 18.26
CA GLU A 33 -43.70 -9.26 17.67
C GLU A 33 -44.08 -7.81 18.02
N ARG A 34 -43.57 -7.28 19.13
CA ARG A 34 -43.79 -5.88 19.54
C ARG A 34 -43.15 -4.89 18.57
N PHE A 35 -42.14 -5.33 17.82
CA PHE A 35 -41.37 -4.51 16.88
C PHE A 35 -41.76 -4.74 15.42
N ALA A 36 -42.84 -5.48 15.16
CA ALA A 36 -43.37 -5.67 13.81
C ALA A 36 -44.01 -4.38 13.28
N ASP A 37 -43.85 -4.14 11.97
CA ASP A 37 -44.54 -3.09 11.20
C ASP A 37 -44.42 -1.66 11.77
N LEU A 38 -43.26 -1.33 12.38
CA LEU A 38 -43.01 -0.01 12.94
C LEU A 38 -42.79 1.06 11.84
N PRO A 39 -43.41 2.26 11.94
CA PRO A 39 -43.33 3.28 10.90
C PRO A 39 -41.90 3.76 10.60
N GLY A 40 -41.46 3.62 9.35
CA GLY A 40 -40.14 4.08 8.92
C GLY A 40 -38.99 3.30 9.57
N TRP A 41 -39.24 2.07 10.01
CA TRP A 41 -38.26 1.20 10.66
C TRP A 41 -38.22 -0.16 9.99
N SER A 42 -37.22 -0.36 9.12
CA SER A 42 -37.05 -1.57 8.31
C SER A 42 -35.67 -2.19 8.47
N TYR A 43 -34.99 -1.91 9.58
CA TYR A 43 -33.62 -2.36 9.82
C TYR A 43 -33.59 -3.77 10.41
N GLU A 44 -32.69 -4.61 9.89
CA GLU A 44 -32.47 -5.96 10.40
C GLU A 44 -31.85 -5.89 11.80
N PRO A 45 -32.42 -6.58 12.81
CA PRO A 45 -31.86 -6.55 14.15
C PRO A 45 -30.55 -7.34 14.22
N ARG A 46 -29.51 -6.71 14.74
CA ARG A 46 -28.26 -7.39 15.11
C ARG A 46 -28.10 -7.39 16.61
N TYR A 47 -27.33 -8.35 17.12
CA TYR A 47 -27.15 -8.54 18.55
C TYR A 47 -25.72 -8.90 18.90
N GLU A 48 -25.26 -8.43 20.05
CA GLU A 48 -24.04 -8.87 20.73
C GLU A 48 -24.39 -9.32 22.16
N GLU A 49 -23.72 -10.35 22.65
CA GLU A 49 -23.87 -10.81 24.05
C GLU A 49 -22.74 -10.23 24.89
N ILE A 50 -23.05 -9.25 25.74
CA ILE A 50 -22.08 -8.49 26.56
C ILE A 50 -22.48 -8.60 28.02
N SER A 51 -21.57 -9.08 28.88
CA SER A 51 -21.83 -9.27 30.31
C SER A 51 -23.09 -10.10 30.62
N GLY A 52 -23.42 -11.06 29.74
CA GLY A 52 -24.62 -11.91 29.86
C GLY A 52 -25.93 -11.23 29.44
N LEU A 53 -25.85 -10.08 28.78
CA LEU A 53 -26.99 -9.35 28.23
C LEU A 53 -26.93 -9.33 26.70
N ARG A 54 -28.08 -9.54 26.07
CA ARG A 54 -28.21 -9.35 24.62
C ARG A 54 -28.46 -7.88 24.31
N ILE A 55 -27.51 -7.28 23.60
CA ILE A 55 -27.53 -5.87 23.20
C ILE A 55 -27.89 -5.78 21.73
N HIS A 56 -29.01 -5.14 21.42
CA HIS A 56 -29.42 -4.88 20.05
C HIS A 56 -28.65 -3.69 19.47
N TYR A 57 -28.35 -3.76 18.17
CA TYR A 57 -27.88 -2.62 17.40
C TYR A 57 -28.29 -2.70 15.93
N VAL A 58 -28.38 -1.52 15.32
CA VAL A 58 -28.46 -1.34 13.86
C VAL A 58 -27.04 -1.18 13.30
N ASP A 59 -26.77 -1.76 12.14
CA ASP A 59 -25.50 -1.64 11.40
C ASP A 59 -25.77 -1.61 9.90
N GLU A 60 -25.79 -0.40 9.35
CA GLU A 60 -26.23 -0.08 8.00
C GLU A 60 -25.16 0.70 7.23
N GLY A 61 -25.17 0.63 5.89
CA GLY A 61 -24.16 1.25 5.03
C GLY A 61 -22.94 0.36 4.73
N PRO A 62 -21.96 0.85 3.94
CA PRO A 62 -20.79 0.05 3.55
C PRO A 62 -19.92 -0.33 4.75
N ARG A 63 -19.42 -1.57 4.81
CA ARG A 63 -18.70 -2.10 5.98
C ARG A 63 -17.35 -1.44 6.23
N ASP A 64 -16.70 -1.03 5.15
CA ASP A 64 -15.40 -0.36 5.07
C ASP A 64 -15.49 1.17 5.14
N ALA A 65 -16.71 1.71 5.11
CA ALA A 65 -16.93 3.15 5.28
C ALA A 65 -16.68 3.60 6.73
N ARG A 66 -16.44 4.90 6.89
CA ARG A 66 -16.26 5.53 8.21
C ARG A 66 -17.52 5.30 9.07
N PRO A 67 -17.39 4.74 10.28
CA PRO A 67 -18.52 4.49 11.15
C PRO A 67 -19.02 5.77 11.84
N VAL A 68 -20.34 5.86 11.99
CA VAL A 68 -21.06 6.86 12.78
C VAL A 68 -21.77 6.13 13.91
N LEU A 69 -21.38 6.40 15.15
CA LEU A 69 -22.00 5.82 16.34
C LEU A 69 -23.10 6.77 16.85
N LEU A 70 -24.36 6.33 16.81
CA LEU A 70 -25.53 7.08 17.28
C LEU A 70 -26.05 6.49 18.59
N LEU A 71 -25.81 7.16 19.73
CA LEU A 71 -26.31 6.67 21.04
C LEU A 71 -27.56 7.43 21.48
N HIS A 72 -28.64 6.70 21.77
CA HIS A 72 -29.90 7.28 22.23
C HIS A 72 -29.91 7.46 23.76
N GLY A 73 -30.90 8.18 24.28
CA GLY A 73 -31.11 8.38 25.72
C GLY A 73 -32.47 7.90 26.23
N GLU A 74 -32.87 8.42 27.39
CA GLU A 74 -34.07 8.10 28.16
C GLU A 74 -35.34 8.80 27.61
N PRO A 75 -36.54 8.17 27.58
CA PRO A 75 -36.86 6.74 27.54
C PRO A 75 -36.90 6.18 26.09
N SER A 76 -36.01 6.66 25.22
CA SER A 76 -36.03 6.35 23.79
C SER A 76 -35.31 5.03 23.46
N TRP A 77 -35.18 4.73 22.17
CA TRP A 77 -34.34 3.65 21.64
C TRP A 77 -33.91 3.99 20.21
N SER A 78 -33.16 3.13 19.52
CA SER A 78 -32.59 3.40 18.19
C SER A 78 -33.60 3.82 17.13
N TYR A 79 -34.89 3.52 17.32
CA TYR A 79 -36.00 4.07 16.52
C TYR A 79 -36.01 5.61 16.41
N LEU A 80 -35.47 6.31 17.41
CA LEU A 80 -35.26 7.76 17.39
C LEU A 80 -34.36 8.21 16.23
N TYR A 81 -33.43 7.37 15.79
CA TYR A 81 -32.49 7.66 14.70
C TYR A 81 -33.01 7.30 13.30
N ARG A 82 -34.24 6.77 13.17
CA ARG A 82 -34.75 6.26 11.89
C ARG A 82 -34.83 7.29 10.76
N LYS A 83 -34.95 8.57 11.10
CA LYS A 83 -34.95 9.69 10.13
C LYS A 83 -33.54 10.18 9.78
N MET A 84 -32.54 9.78 10.56
CA MET A 84 -31.13 10.14 10.36
C MET A 84 -30.38 9.07 9.56
N ILE A 85 -30.61 7.79 9.87
CA ILE A 85 -29.91 6.65 9.25
C ILE A 85 -29.91 6.74 7.70
N PRO A 86 -31.04 6.97 7.00
CA PRO A 86 -31.05 7.00 5.53
C PRO A 86 -30.22 8.15 4.93
N VAL A 87 -30.10 9.28 5.64
CA VAL A 87 -29.29 10.42 5.18
C VAL A 87 -27.80 10.11 5.33
N LEU A 88 -27.42 9.47 6.44
CA LEU A 88 -26.03 9.09 6.70
C LEU A 88 -25.55 7.97 5.76
N THR A 89 -26.36 6.92 5.58
CA THR A 89 -26.02 5.83 4.66
C THR A 89 -26.06 6.28 3.21
N GLY A 90 -26.97 7.20 2.84
CA GLY A 90 -26.99 7.84 1.52
C GLY A 90 -25.75 8.69 1.23
N ALA A 91 -25.06 9.19 2.26
CA ALA A 91 -23.77 9.87 2.16
C ALA A 91 -22.57 8.91 2.18
N GLY A 92 -22.80 7.59 2.10
CA GLY A 92 -21.75 6.58 2.08
C GLY A 92 -21.12 6.28 3.43
N LEU A 93 -21.76 6.63 4.55
CA LEU A 93 -21.27 6.34 5.90
C LEU A 93 -21.85 5.01 6.42
N ARG A 94 -21.08 4.32 7.27
CA ARG A 94 -21.57 3.18 8.06
C ARG A 94 -22.24 3.71 9.33
N VAL A 95 -23.43 3.25 9.68
CA VAL A 95 -24.18 3.73 10.83
C VAL A 95 -24.38 2.62 11.84
N ILE A 96 -23.92 2.86 13.07
CA ILE A 96 -24.12 1.98 14.23
C ILE A 96 -25.04 2.68 15.22
N ALA A 97 -26.22 2.09 15.49
CA ALA A 97 -27.15 2.62 16.48
C ALA A 97 -27.58 1.50 17.46
N PRO A 98 -26.92 1.39 18.63
CA PRO A 98 -27.24 0.40 19.64
C PRO A 98 -28.36 0.86 20.58
N ASP A 99 -29.11 -0.12 21.08
CA ASP A 99 -30.07 0.09 22.17
C ASP A 99 -29.39 -0.10 23.53
N LEU A 100 -29.51 0.89 24.41
CA LEU A 100 -29.03 0.82 25.79
C LEU A 100 -29.70 -0.32 26.56
N VAL A 101 -29.02 -0.86 27.58
CA VAL A 101 -29.59 -1.87 28.48
C VAL A 101 -30.84 -1.28 29.14
N GLY A 102 -31.96 -2.01 29.11
CA GLY A 102 -33.25 -1.49 29.59
C GLY A 102 -34.15 -0.87 28.52
N PHE A 103 -33.67 -0.70 27.28
CA PHE A 103 -34.37 0.00 26.21
C PHE A 103 -34.47 -0.83 24.93
N GLY A 104 -35.32 -0.37 24.01
CA GLY A 104 -35.43 -0.94 22.67
C GLY A 104 -35.56 -2.46 22.65
N ARG A 105 -34.77 -3.12 21.81
CA ARG A 105 -34.73 -4.59 21.68
C ARG A 105 -33.65 -5.26 22.56
N SER A 106 -32.86 -4.47 23.28
CA SER A 106 -31.90 -4.97 24.26
C SER A 106 -32.59 -5.57 25.48
N ASP A 107 -31.86 -6.46 26.16
CA ASP A 107 -32.29 -7.02 27.43
C ASP A 107 -32.44 -5.94 28.51
N LYS A 108 -33.33 -6.20 29.46
CA LYS A 108 -33.74 -5.24 30.48
C LYS A 108 -33.69 -5.91 31.84
N TYR A 109 -32.98 -5.34 32.81
CA TYR A 109 -33.14 -5.76 34.19
C TYR A 109 -34.53 -5.40 34.71
N VAL A 110 -35.11 -6.29 35.50
CA VAL A 110 -36.44 -6.10 36.11
C VAL A 110 -36.37 -5.14 37.31
N ARG A 111 -35.21 -5.08 37.98
CA ARG A 111 -34.98 -4.26 39.16
C ARG A 111 -34.27 -2.96 38.82
N LYS A 112 -34.61 -1.89 39.54
CA LYS A 112 -34.00 -0.58 39.35
C LYS A 112 -32.55 -0.56 39.85
N GLU A 113 -32.25 -1.34 40.89
CA GLU A 113 -30.93 -1.36 41.54
C GLU A 113 -29.84 -2.01 40.68
N ASP A 114 -30.22 -2.78 39.65
CA ASP A 114 -29.29 -3.44 38.73
C ASP A 114 -28.78 -2.50 37.62
N TYR A 115 -29.36 -1.29 37.51
CA TYR A 115 -28.89 -0.27 36.59
C TYR A 115 -27.93 0.69 37.29
N SER A 116 -26.78 0.92 36.67
CA SER A 116 -25.85 1.97 37.06
C SER A 116 -25.31 2.69 35.83
N TYR A 117 -24.84 3.93 36.02
CA TYR A 117 -24.18 4.68 34.96
C TYR A 117 -22.91 3.95 34.49
N ALA A 118 -22.10 3.42 35.42
CA ALA A 118 -20.91 2.64 35.09
C ALA A 118 -21.23 1.45 34.17
N MET A 119 -22.25 0.66 34.50
CA MET A 119 -22.67 -0.48 33.68
C MET A 119 -23.03 -0.08 32.24
N GLN A 120 -23.81 1.00 32.07
CA GLN A 120 -24.18 1.45 30.73
C GLN A 120 -22.94 1.85 29.90
N VAL A 121 -21.96 2.51 30.52
CA VAL A 121 -20.71 2.88 29.84
C VAL A 121 -19.89 1.64 29.49
N GLU A 122 -19.71 0.72 30.43
CA GLU A 122 -18.94 -0.52 30.22
C GLU A 122 -19.50 -1.36 29.06
N VAL A 123 -20.82 -1.54 29.01
CA VAL A 123 -21.49 -2.31 27.95
C VAL A 123 -21.30 -1.65 26.58
N GLN A 124 -21.47 -0.32 26.48
CA GLN A 124 -21.33 0.39 25.21
C GLN A 124 -19.86 0.51 24.76
N ALA A 125 -18.92 0.70 25.69
CA ALA A 125 -17.49 0.69 25.39
C ALA A 125 -17.04 -0.69 24.87
N GLU A 126 -17.53 -1.77 25.48
CA GLU A 126 -17.25 -3.12 25.01
C GLU A 126 -17.86 -3.39 23.63
N LEU A 127 -19.08 -2.91 23.36
CA LEU A 127 -19.69 -3.02 22.03
C LEU A 127 -18.83 -2.33 20.96
N VAL A 128 -18.34 -1.11 21.25
CA VAL A 128 -17.45 -0.36 20.35
C VAL A 128 -16.18 -1.16 20.02
N ARG A 129 -15.59 -1.83 21.01
CA ARG A 129 -14.40 -2.67 20.81
C ARG A 129 -14.71 -3.93 20.00
N ARG A 130 -15.82 -4.60 20.26
CA ARG A 130 -16.22 -5.84 19.55
C ARG A 130 -16.56 -5.61 18.09
N LEU A 131 -17.22 -4.49 17.79
CA LEU A 131 -17.50 -4.08 16.41
C LEU A 131 -16.27 -3.48 15.71
N ASP A 132 -15.14 -3.41 16.42
CA ASP A 132 -13.89 -2.78 16.03
C ASP A 132 -14.08 -1.43 15.31
N LEU A 133 -14.84 -0.54 15.95
CA LEU A 133 -15.05 0.78 15.36
C LEU A 133 -13.75 1.58 15.46
N GLN A 134 -13.31 2.07 14.30
CA GLN A 134 -12.09 2.86 14.14
C GLN A 134 -12.42 4.17 13.41
N GLN A 135 -11.77 5.26 13.81
CA GLN A 135 -11.94 6.59 13.23
C GLN A 135 -13.41 7.07 13.16
N ALA A 136 -14.22 6.66 14.13
CA ALA A 136 -15.66 6.87 14.16
C ALA A 136 -16.03 8.35 14.39
N VAL A 137 -17.19 8.76 13.87
CA VAL A 137 -17.86 10.00 14.29
C VAL A 137 -18.91 9.63 15.33
N PHE A 138 -18.76 10.14 16.55
CA PHE A 138 -19.75 9.92 17.60
C PHE A 138 -20.86 10.98 17.54
N PHE A 139 -22.11 10.56 17.68
CA PHE A 139 -23.25 11.41 18.03
C PHE A 139 -23.98 10.90 19.27
N GLY A 140 -24.25 11.80 20.22
CA GLY A 140 -25.02 11.51 21.42
C GLY A 140 -25.97 12.63 21.82
N GLN A 141 -27.13 12.22 22.33
CA GLN A 141 -28.19 13.09 22.84
C GLN A 141 -28.78 12.51 24.14
N ASP A 142 -29.25 13.37 25.05
CA ASP A 142 -29.72 12.97 26.39
C ASP A 142 -28.68 12.03 27.06
N TRP A 143 -29.11 10.91 27.64
CA TRP A 143 -28.26 9.88 28.23
C TRP A 143 -27.29 9.24 27.23
N GLY A 144 -27.61 9.24 25.94
CA GLY A 144 -26.69 8.82 24.90
C GLY A 144 -25.44 9.68 24.82
N GLY A 145 -25.55 10.99 25.12
CA GLY A 145 -24.40 11.86 25.30
C GLY A 145 -23.69 11.67 26.64
N LEU A 146 -24.42 11.50 27.76
CA LEU A 146 -23.81 11.22 29.06
C LEU A 146 -22.97 9.94 29.03
N ILE A 147 -23.51 8.86 28.49
CA ILE A 147 -22.84 7.57 28.34
C ILE A 147 -21.78 7.67 27.25
N GLY A 148 -22.14 8.16 26.08
CA GLY A 148 -21.25 8.16 24.92
C GLY A 148 -20.03 9.05 25.07
N LEU A 149 -20.13 10.22 25.71
CA LEU A 149 -18.96 11.05 26.02
C LEU A 149 -17.98 10.32 26.95
N ARG A 150 -18.48 9.49 27.88
CA ARG A 150 -17.61 8.62 28.67
C ARG A 150 -16.99 7.49 27.85
N VAL A 151 -17.75 6.85 26.97
CA VAL A 151 -17.24 5.82 26.04
C VAL A 151 -16.12 6.39 25.16
N VAL A 152 -16.32 7.57 24.57
CA VAL A 152 -15.31 8.27 23.78
C VAL A 152 -14.07 8.58 24.62
N ALA A 153 -14.24 8.99 25.88
CA ALA A 153 -13.10 9.31 26.75
C ALA A 153 -12.33 8.07 27.23
N GLU A 154 -12.95 6.89 27.29
CA GLU A 154 -12.28 5.63 27.66
C GLU A 154 -11.37 5.09 26.55
N ASP A 155 -11.70 5.35 25.27
CA ASP A 155 -10.90 4.94 24.13
C ASP A 155 -10.87 6.04 23.04
N PRO A 156 -10.16 7.15 23.28
CA PRO A 156 -10.26 8.35 22.44
C PRO A 156 -9.77 8.13 21.01
N ASP A 157 -8.81 7.22 20.79
CA ASP A 157 -8.16 7.01 19.48
C ASP A 157 -9.09 6.36 18.45
N ARG A 158 -10.14 5.66 18.91
CA ARG A 158 -11.18 5.09 18.05
C ARG A 158 -12.10 6.12 17.42
N PHE A 159 -12.10 7.36 17.93
CA PHE A 159 -13.02 8.41 17.48
C PHE A 159 -12.27 9.54 16.78
N ALA A 160 -12.68 9.83 15.54
CA ALA A 160 -12.12 10.92 14.75
C ALA A 160 -12.81 12.27 15.01
N ALA A 161 -14.07 12.26 15.44
CA ALA A 161 -14.82 13.46 15.79
C ALA A 161 -15.99 13.16 16.73
N VAL A 162 -16.46 14.22 17.39
CA VAL A 162 -17.63 14.20 18.28
C VAL A 162 -18.64 15.23 17.82
N VAL A 163 -19.91 14.84 17.77
CA VAL A 163 -21.06 15.72 17.60
C VAL A 163 -22.00 15.48 18.78
N ILE A 164 -22.49 16.53 19.43
CA ILE A 164 -23.47 16.39 20.51
C ILE A 164 -24.63 17.37 20.33
N GLY A 165 -25.83 16.93 20.71
CA GLY A 165 -27.03 17.75 20.75
C GLY A 165 -27.86 17.41 21.97
N ASN A 166 -28.42 18.42 22.62
CA ASN A 166 -29.31 18.29 23.78
C ASN A 166 -28.85 17.27 24.83
N THR A 167 -27.62 17.43 25.32
CA THR A 167 -27.00 16.54 26.30
C THR A 167 -26.05 17.30 27.23
N ALA A 168 -25.40 16.60 28.17
CA ALA A 168 -24.44 17.16 29.11
C ALA A 168 -23.44 16.09 29.59
N LEU A 169 -22.38 16.53 30.27
CA LEU A 169 -21.49 15.66 31.05
C LEU A 169 -21.37 16.24 32.47
N PRO A 170 -22.34 15.98 33.36
CA PRO A 170 -22.46 16.69 34.63
C PRO A 170 -21.33 16.34 35.60
N THR A 171 -20.69 17.37 36.16
CA THR A 171 -19.78 17.28 37.31
C THR A 171 -20.18 18.34 38.34
N PRO A 172 -21.23 18.10 39.15
CA PRO A 172 -21.72 19.09 40.10
C PRO A 172 -20.62 19.56 41.06
N THR A 173 -20.48 20.87 41.21
CA THR A 173 -19.73 21.51 42.30
C THR A 173 -20.68 21.82 43.45
N GLU A 174 -20.18 22.00 44.68
CA GLU A 174 -21.01 22.35 45.85
C GLU A 174 -21.88 23.61 45.67
N GLN A 175 -21.62 24.45 44.66
CA GLN A 175 -22.28 25.75 44.43
C GLN A 175 -23.27 25.81 43.24
N GLY A 176 -23.55 24.70 42.55
CA GLY A 176 -24.45 24.68 41.38
C GLY A 176 -25.59 23.68 41.50
N GLY A 177 -26.84 24.13 41.38
CA GLY A 177 -28.03 23.27 41.40
C GLY A 177 -28.46 22.82 40.00
N SER A 178 -29.04 21.62 39.88
CA SER A 178 -29.61 21.14 38.62
C SER A 178 -30.83 21.97 38.19
N PRO A 179 -31.10 22.13 36.87
CA PRO A 179 -32.26 22.89 36.39
C PRO A 179 -33.58 22.38 36.99
N PHE A 180 -34.47 23.29 37.37
CA PHE A 180 -35.78 22.93 37.93
C PHE A 180 -36.59 21.99 37.01
N PRO A 181 -36.65 22.18 35.67
CA PRO A 181 -37.31 21.24 34.78
C PRO A 181 -36.75 19.81 34.88
N PHE A 182 -35.43 19.66 35.01
CA PHE A 182 -34.78 18.36 35.19
C PHE A 182 -35.15 17.72 36.54
N LEU A 183 -35.14 18.48 37.63
CA LEU A 183 -35.54 17.98 38.96
C LEU A 183 -37.01 17.53 38.98
N ALA A 184 -37.90 18.27 38.31
CA ALA A 184 -39.30 17.90 38.15
C ALA A 184 -39.45 16.59 37.36
N TRP A 185 -38.71 16.43 36.26
CA TRP A 185 -38.65 15.20 35.48
C TRP A 185 -38.15 14.01 36.33
N ARG A 186 -37.03 14.18 37.03
CA ARG A 186 -36.47 13.15 37.93
C ARG A 186 -37.47 12.69 39.00
N PHE A 187 -38.20 13.63 39.61
CA PHE A 187 -39.23 13.30 40.60
C PHE A 187 -40.40 12.52 39.98
N PHE A 188 -40.90 12.98 38.83
CA PHE A 188 -41.98 12.31 38.11
C PHE A 188 -41.62 10.88 37.72
N SER A 189 -40.46 10.65 37.09
CA SER A 189 -40.06 9.32 36.61
C SER A 189 -39.89 8.31 37.74
N ARG A 190 -39.39 8.78 38.89
CA ARG A 190 -39.15 7.92 40.06
C ARG A 190 -40.44 7.48 40.75
N TYR A 191 -41.40 8.39 40.94
CA TYR A 191 -42.53 8.18 41.84
C TYR A 191 -43.90 8.07 41.16
N SER A 192 -44.04 8.46 39.89
CA SER A 192 -45.33 8.43 39.23
C SER A 192 -45.85 7.00 39.07
N PRO A 193 -47.11 6.71 39.46
CA PRO A 193 -47.73 5.40 39.22
C PRO A 193 -47.98 5.13 37.73
N VAL A 194 -48.02 6.18 36.89
CA VAL A 194 -48.25 6.09 35.44
C VAL A 194 -47.03 6.64 34.69
N PHE A 195 -46.49 5.89 33.72
CA PHE A 195 -45.30 6.28 32.96
C PHE A 195 -45.53 6.05 31.45
N PRO A 196 -46.29 6.94 30.78
CA PRO A 196 -46.74 6.75 29.41
C PRO A 196 -45.67 7.20 28.42
N ILE A 197 -44.71 6.33 28.13
CA ILE A 197 -43.47 6.64 27.39
C ILE A 197 -43.74 7.33 26.06
N GLY A 198 -44.67 6.82 25.23
CA GLY A 198 -44.97 7.42 23.93
C GLY A 198 -45.46 8.87 24.05
N ARG A 199 -46.29 9.16 25.06
CA ARG A 199 -46.76 10.52 25.33
C ARG A 199 -45.68 11.42 25.91
N LEU A 200 -44.74 10.88 26.68
CA LEU A 200 -43.61 11.64 27.22
C LEU A 200 -42.67 12.09 26.11
N ILE A 201 -42.35 11.21 25.15
CA ILE A 201 -41.58 11.60 23.96
C ILE A 201 -42.34 12.68 23.17
N GLU A 202 -43.64 12.49 22.91
CA GLU A 202 -44.44 13.44 22.13
C GLU A 202 -44.52 14.85 22.76
N VAL A 203 -44.56 14.95 24.09
CA VAL A 203 -44.57 16.26 24.79
C VAL A 203 -43.19 16.93 24.76
N ALA A 204 -42.13 16.15 24.62
CA ALA A 204 -40.75 16.62 24.54
C ALA A 204 -40.28 16.86 23.08
N THR A 205 -41.15 16.62 22.10
CA THR A 205 -41.00 16.99 20.69
C THR A 205 -41.92 18.15 20.32
N ILE A 206 -41.59 18.87 19.26
CA ILE A 206 -42.49 19.86 18.67
C ILE A 206 -43.50 19.18 17.72
N SER A 207 -43.07 18.09 17.08
CA SER A 207 -43.87 17.30 16.15
C SER A 207 -44.92 16.45 16.86
N ASN A 208 -46.06 16.23 16.19
CA ASN A 208 -47.07 15.27 16.61
C ASN A 208 -46.70 13.87 16.08
N LEU A 209 -46.48 12.91 16.98
CA LEU A 209 -46.04 11.56 16.62
C LEU A 209 -47.20 10.68 16.12
N GLY A 210 -48.44 11.07 16.42
CA GLY A 210 -49.63 10.27 16.14
C GLY A 210 -49.68 8.97 16.95
N ALA A 211 -50.68 8.13 16.67
CA ALA A 211 -50.85 6.87 17.40
C ALA A 211 -49.73 5.87 17.12
N ALA A 212 -49.34 5.70 15.85
CA ALA A 212 -48.33 4.73 15.45
C ALA A 212 -46.92 5.11 15.93
N GLY A 213 -46.56 6.41 15.88
CA GLY A 213 -45.27 6.88 16.40
C GLY A 213 -45.14 6.68 17.90
N ARG A 214 -46.19 6.98 18.67
CA ARG A 214 -46.21 6.70 20.11
C ARG A 214 -46.14 5.21 20.42
N ALA A 215 -46.88 4.39 19.69
CA ALA A 215 -46.85 2.94 19.84
C ALA A 215 -45.45 2.36 19.59
N ALA A 216 -44.67 2.92 18.66
CA ALA A 216 -43.30 2.49 18.41
C ALA A 216 -42.34 2.78 19.59
N TYR A 217 -42.53 3.89 20.31
CA TYR A 217 -41.78 4.15 21.55
C TYR A 217 -42.28 3.33 22.75
N GLU A 218 -43.53 2.86 22.71
CA GLU A 218 -44.10 1.97 23.73
C GLU A 218 -43.86 0.48 23.44
N ALA A 219 -43.44 0.12 22.22
CA ALA A 219 -43.13 -1.24 21.80
C ALA A 219 -42.18 -1.98 22.78
N PRO A 220 -41.07 -1.37 23.24
CA PRO A 220 -40.15 -2.00 24.20
C PRO A 220 -40.76 -2.35 25.56
N PHE A 221 -41.92 -1.77 25.91
CA PHE A 221 -42.46 -1.75 27.26
C PHE A 221 -43.89 -2.33 27.37
N PRO A 222 -44.09 -3.65 27.21
CA PRO A 222 -45.41 -4.27 27.30
C PRO A 222 -46.13 -4.05 28.63
N ASP A 223 -45.38 -4.04 29.73
CA ASP A 223 -45.89 -3.83 31.09
C ASP A 223 -44.82 -3.18 31.99
N SER A 224 -45.17 -2.90 33.25
CA SER A 224 -44.31 -2.16 34.18
C SER A 224 -42.96 -2.84 34.47
N ARG A 225 -42.83 -4.16 34.32
CA ARG A 225 -41.57 -4.90 34.56
C ARG A 225 -40.47 -4.50 33.58
N TYR A 226 -40.85 -4.07 32.38
CA TYR A 226 -39.92 -3.62 31.34
C TYR A 226 -39.45 -2.17 31.54
N THR A 227 -40.06 -1.41 32.46
CA THR A 227 -39.82 0.03 32.63
C THR A 227 -38.81 0.38 33.73
N ALA A 228 -38.14 -0.61 34.33
CA ALA A 228 -37.22 -0.38 35.44
C ALA A 228 -36.06 0.55 35.06
N GLY A 229 -35.41 0.28 33.92
CA GLY A 229 -34.36 1.14 33.36
C GLY A 229 -34.85 2.56 33.12
N ALA A 230 -35.95 2.70 32.39
CA ALA A 230 -36.55 4.01 32.11
C ALA A 230 -36.83 4.82 33.39
N ARG A 231 -37.38 4.18 34.42
CA ARG A 231 -37.71 4.85 35.67
C ARG A 231 -36.50 5.22 36.53
N VAL A 232 -35.38 4.52 36.41
CA VAL A 232 -34.20 4.74 37.25
C VAL A 232 -33.17 5.67 36.62
N MET A 233 -33.05 5.69 35.28
CA MET A 233 -32.06 6.51 34.57
C MET A 233 -32.05 7.98 35.04
N PRO A 234 -33.16 8.72 35.17
CA PRO A 234 -33.13 10.09 35.69
C PRO A 234 -32.54 10.25 37.10
N SER A 235 -32.62 9.20 37.93
CA SER A 235 -32.02 9.19 39.28
C SER A 235 -30.51 8.95 39.27
N LEU A 236 -29.96 8.39 38.18
CA LEU A 236 -28.54 8.12 38.00
C LEU A 236 -27.76 9.34 37.49
N VAL A 237 -28.43 10.44 37.12
CA VAL A 237 -27.76 11.68 36.75
C VAL A 237 -27.12 12.28 38.01
N PRO A 238 -25.81 12.57 37.99
CA PRO A 238 -25.13 13.23 39.10
C PRO A 238 -25.72 14.60 39.41
N ILE A 239 -26.18 14.80 40.64
CA ILE A 239 -26.70 16.09 41.14
C ILE A 239 -25.95 16.62 42.37
N SER A 240 -25.03 15.81 42.92
CA SER A 240 -24.19 16.17 44.06
C SER A 240 -22.74 15.75 43.79
N SER A 241 -21.80 16.36 44.49
CA SER A 241 -20.36 16.13 44.29
C SER A 241 -19.87 14.77 44.80
N ASP A 242 -20.65 14.10 45.64
CA ASP A 242 -20.40 12.77 46.22
C ASP A 242 -21.02 11.62 45.40
N ASP A 243 -21.69 11.92 44.28
CA ASP A 243 -22.26 10.90 43.40
C ASP A 243 -21.15 10.00 42.81
N PRO A 244 -21.36 8.65 42.79
CA PRO A 244 -20.34 7.69 42.37
C PRO A 244 -19.83 7.89 40.93
N ALA A 245 -20.61 8.53 40.05
CA ALA A 245 -20.17 8.78 38.67
C ALA A 245 -19.29 10.05 38.53
N VAL A 246 -19.25 10.94 39.53
CA VAL A 246 -18.51 12.23 39.44
C VAL A 246 -17.00 12.03 39.21
N PRO A 247 -16.29 11.12 39.90
CA PRO A 247 -14.87 10.89 39.63
C PRO A 247 -14.59 10.49 38.17
N ALA A 248 -15.42 9.59 37.62
CA ALA A 248 -15.29 9.14 36.23
C ALA A 248 -15.64 10.26 35.23
N ASN A 249 -16.69 11.05 35.50
CA ASN A 249 -17.05 12.20 34.66
C ASN A 249 -15.94 13.26 34.65
N ARG A 250 -15.28 13.52 35.78
CA ARG A 250 -14.13 14.43 35.85
C ARG A 250 -12.94 13.89 35.05
N ALA A 251 -12.70 12.58 35.08
CA ALA A 251 -11.67 11.96 34.25
C ALA A 251 -11.99 12.12 32.75
N ALA A 252 -13.23 11.89 32.34
CA ALA A 252 -13.67 12.12 30.97
C ALA A 252 -13.51 13.58 30.52
N TRP A 253 -13.83 14.55 31.39
CA TRP A 253 -13.59 15.97 31.10
C TRP A 253 -12.12 16.29 30.84
N ARG A 254 -11.16 15.66 31.55
CA ARG A 254 -9.73 15.87 31.28
C ARG A 254 -9.33 15.43 29.88
N VAL A 255 -9.93 14.36 29.37
CA VAL A 255 -9.73 13.91 27.99
C VAL A 255 -10.25 14.96 27.01
N PHE A 256 -11.46 15.48 27.24
CA PHE A 256 -12.04 16.51 26.37
C PHE A 256 -11.34 17.88 26.48
N GLU A 257 -10.77 18.23 27.63
CA GLU A 257 -9.93 19.42 27.79
C GLU A 257 -8.60 19.33 27.00
N ALA A 258 -8.17 18.12 26.65
CA ALA A 258 -7.04 17.85 25.76
C ALA A 258 -7.47 17.45 24.33
N TRP A 259 -8.77 17.47 24.01
CA TRP A 259 -9.29 16.98 22.74
C TRP A 259 -9.15 18.02 21.64
N GLU A 260 -8.24 17.79 20.69
CA GLU A 260 -8.00 18.69 19.56
C GLU A 260 -8.78 18.31 18.28
N LYS A 261 -9.28 17.08 18.21
CA LYS A 261 -10.08 16.58 17.08
C LYS A 261 -11.42 17.33 16.96
N PRO A 262 -12.09 17.34 15.80
CA PRO A 262 -13.34 18.08 15.64
C PRO A 262 -14.41 17.74 16.69
N PHE A 263 -14.96 18.78 17.33
CA PHE A 263 -16.05 18.68 18.31
C PHE A 263 -17.17 19.67 17.94
N VAL A 264 -18.32 19.19 17.48
CA VAL A 264 -19.42 20.03 16.97
C VAL A 264 -20.63 19.99 17.91
N LEU A 265 -21.18 21.17 18.19
CA LEU A 265 -22.37 21.38 19.00
C LEU A 265 -23.56 21.61 18.06
N ALA A 266 -24.60 20.79 18.21
CA ALA A 266 -25.83 20.79 17.41
C ALA A 266 -27.07 20.73 18.31
N PHE A 267 -27.18 21.66 19.26
CA PHE A 267 -28.29 21.74 20.22
C PHE A 267 -29.52 22.41 19.59
N SER A 268 -30.72 22.10 20.08
CA SER A 268 -31.95 22.72 19.58
C SER A 268 -32.33 24.00 20.34
N ASP A 269 -33.25 24.76 19.74
CA ASP A 269 -33.83 25.98 20.32
C ASP A 269 -34.97 25.70 21.32
N GLY A 270 -35.62 24.54 21.21
CA GLY A 270 -36.83 24.18 21.95
C GLY A 270 -36.63 23.33 23.21
N ASP A 271 -35.40 23.05 23.65
CA ASP A 271 -35.14 22.19 24.82
C ASP A 271 -34.85 23.00 26.11
N PRO A 272 -35.78 23.08 27.09
CA PRO A 272 -35.53 23.73 28.38
C PRO A 272 -34.68 22.90 29.35
N ILE A 273 -34.53 21.59 29.15
CA ILE A 273 -33.80 20.70 30.08
C ILE A 273 -32.29 20.90 29.92
N THR A 274 -31.80 20.94 28.67
CA THR A 274 -30.36 21.06 28.37
C THR A 274 -29.95 22.44 27.86
N ARG A 275 -30.84 23.43 27.97
CA ARG A 275 -30.54 24.82 27.60
C ARG A 275 -29.26 25.32 28.28
N GLY A 276 -28.28 25.71 27.47
CA GLY A 276 -26.98 26.22 27.92
C GLY A 276 -25.98 25.15 28.35
N ALA A 277 -26.32 23.86 28.25
CA ALA A 277 -25.40 22.77 28.55
C ALA A 277 -24.30 22.60 27.49
N ASP A 278 -24.41 23.28 26.35
CA ASP A 278 -23.40 23.34 25.30
C ASP A 278 -22.22 24.27 25.66
N ALA A 279 -22.45 25.29 26.50
CA ALA A 279 -21.45 26.32 26.83
C ALA A 279 -20.14 25.75 27.43
N PRO A 280 -20.15 24.83 28.42
CA PRO A 280 -18.91 24.27 28.95
C PRO A 280 -18.07 23.54 27.89
N PHE A 281 -18.70 22.88 26.92
CA PHE A 281 -17.97 22.21 25.84
C PHE A 281 -17.33 23.23 24.90
N ARG A 282 -18.06 24.29 24.54
CA ARG A 282 -17.54 25.37 23.70
C ARG A 282 -16.33 26.07 24.33
N GLU A 283 -16.35 26.24 25.64
CA GLU A 283 -15.29 26.93 26.38
C GLU A 283 -14.06 26.06 26.63
N ARG A 284 -14.27 24.80 27.05
CA ARG A 284 -13.21 23.95 27.61
C ARG A 284 -12.60 22.98 26.60
N VAL A 285 -13.28 22.66 25.50
CA VAL A 285 -12.81 21.67 24.52
C VAL A 285 -12.07 22.36 23.37
N PRO A 286 -10.75 22.17 23.22
CA PRO A 286 -9.97 22.82 22.16
C PRO A 286 -10.53 22.54 20.75
N GLY A 287 -10.90 21.30 20.48
CA GLY A 287 -11.45 20.82 19.21
C GLY A 287 -12.83 21.37 18.84
N ALA A 288 -13.50 22.09 19.75
CA ALA A 288 -14.71 22.84 19.45
C ALA A 288 -14.42 24.19 18.80
N ARG A 289 -13.21 24.74 18.98
CA ARG A 289 -12.87 26.07 18.45
C ARG A 289 -12.85 26.06 16.92
N GLY A 290 -13.47 27.08 16.32
CA GLY A 290 -13.52 27.23 14.86
C GLY A 290 -14.42 26.23 14.14
N GLN A 291 -15.14 25.36 14.87
CA GLN A 291 -16.09 24.44 14.27
C GLN A 291 -17.42 25.14 13.92
N PRO A 292 -18.12 24.67 12.87
CA PRO A 292 -19.42 25.21 12.49
C PRO A 292 -20.51 24.67 13.42
N HIS A 293 -20.56 25.17 14.66
CA HIS A 293 -21.65 24.88 15.58
C HIS A 293 -22.97 25.38 15.01
N VAL A 294 -24.05 24.64 15.27
CA VAL A 294 -25.39 24.94 14.76
C VAL A 294 -26.42 24.87 15.88
N THR A 295 -27.42 25.74 15.81
CA THR A 295 -28.65 25.58 16.58
C THR A 295 -29.69 24.95 15.66
N ILE A 296 -30.21 23.79 16.04
CA ILE A 296 -31.25 23.09 15.28
C ILE A 296 -32.60 23.75 15.61
N GLU A 297 -33.12 24.51 14.65
CA GLU A 297 -34.36 25.26 14.81
C GLU A 297 -35.60 24.36 14.77
N ALA A 298 -36.67 24.79 15.45
CA ALA A 298 -37.93 24.07 15.49
C ALA A 298 -37.77 22.60 15.92
N ALA A 299 -36.95 22.37 16.95
CA ALA A 299 -36.77 21.06 17.57
C ALA A 299 -36.84 21.12 19.11
N GLY A 300 -37.56 20.17 19.71
CA GLY A 300 -37.62 19.96 21.16
C GLY A 300 -36.41 19.23 21.71
N HIS A 301 -36.56 18.56 22.85
CA HIS A 301 -35.50 17.79 23.49
C HIS A 301 -35.05 16.61 22.60
N PHE A 302 -36.01 15.86 22.02
CA PHE A 302 -35.75 14.78 21.06
C PHE A 302 -35.63 15.33 19.63
N LEU A 303 -34.61 16.16 19.41
CA LEU A 303 -34.37 16.85 18.14
C LEU A 303 -34.20 15.93 16.91
N GLN A 304 -33.86 14.66 17.10
CA GLN A 304 -33.77 13.68 16.03
C GLN A 304 -35.15 13.33 15.47
N GLU A 305 -36.18 13.41 16.32
CA GLU A 305 -37.56 13.17 15.92
C GLU A 305 -38.13 14.37 15.16
N ASP A 306 -37.80 15.59 15.59
CA ASP A 306 -38.27 16.83 14.94
C ASP A 306 -37.48 17.16 13.66
N GLN A 307 -36.14 17.07 13.72
CA GLN A 307 -35.21 17.56 12.70
C GLN A 307 -34.09 16.55 12.37
N GLY A 308 -34.40 15.25 12.40
CA GLY A 308 -33.44 14.18 12.10
C GLY A 308 -32.63 14.40 10.81
N PRO A 309 -33.25 14.68 9.65
CA PRO A 309 -32.50 14.90 8.41
C PRO A 309 -31.56 16.11 8.43
N GLU A 310 -31.89 17.16 9.19
CA GLU A 310 -31.02 18.32 9.34
C GLU A 310 -29.81 17.98 10.21
N LEU A 311 -30.07 17.34 11.36
CA LEU A 311 -29.02 16.89 12.26
C LEU A 311 -28.06 15.87 11.60
N ALA A 312 -28.59 14.95 10.79
CA ALA A 312 -27.77 14.02 10.02
C ALA A 312 -26.84 14.76 9.04
N ARG A 313 -27.30 15.83 8.39
CA ARG A 313 -26.47 16.65 7.49
C ARG A 313 -25.31 17.35 8.22
N VAL A 314 -25.49 17.72 9.48
CA VAL A 314 -24.40 18.23 10.33
C VAL A 314 -23.29 17.18 10.50
N ILE A 315 -23.68 15.94 10.79
CA ILE A 315 -22.76 14.80 10.94
C ILE A 315 -22.05 14.48 9.61
N VAL A 316 -22.79 14.47 8.50
CA VAL A 316 -22.20 14.30 7.15
C VAL A 316 -21.13 15.36 6.89
N GLY A 317 -21.42 16.64 7.15
CA GLY A 317 -20.45 17.71 6.96
C GLY A 317 -19.21 17.56 7.85
N VAL A 318 -19.34 17.01 9.06
CA VAL A 318 -18.17 16.67 9.90
C VAL A 318 -17.36 15.55 9.25
N ALA A 319 -18.01 14.47 8.82
CA ALA A 319 -17.35 13.33 8.19
C ALA A 319 -16.62 13.73 6.90
N GLU A 320 -17.21 14.58 6.06
CA GLU A 320 -16.60 15.12 4.85
C GLU A 320 -15.34 15.95 5.15
N ARG A 321 -15.34 16.73 6.23
CA ARG A 321 -14.17 17.52 6.64
C ARG A 321 -13.03 16.67 7.18
N LEU A 322 -13.29 15.42 7.56
CA LEU A 322 -12.29 14.45 8.00
C LEU A 322 -11.69 13.65 6.83
N GLU A 323 -12.20 13.82 5.61
CA GLU A 323 -11.61 13.20 4.42
C GLU A 323 -10.38 14.00 3.94
N ALA A 324 -9.35 13.29 3.48
CA ALA A 324 -8.23 13.92 2.79
C ALA A 324 -8.74 14.63 1.52
N PRO A 325 -8.25 15.85 1.21
CA PRO A 325 -8.63 16.55 0.00
C PRO A 325 -8.29 15.69 -1.23
N ALA A 326 -9.14 15.75 -2.25
CA ALA A 326 -8.79 15.13 -3.52
C ALA A 326 -7.69 15.95 -4.21
N GLN A 327 -6.73 15.29 -4.85
CA GLN A 327 -5.81 15.92 -5.79
C GLN A 327 -6.39 15.84 -7.20
N VAL A 328 -6.26 16.89 -7.98
CA VAL A 328 -6.74 16.97 -9.36
C VAL A 328 -5.59 17.35 -10.27
N PHE A 329 -5.12 16.40 -11.07
CA PHE A 329 -4.07 16.62 -12.07
C PHE A 329 -4.71 17.08 -13.37
N HIS A 330 -4.24 18.19 -13.96
CA HIS A 330 -4.78 18.76 -15.21
C HIS A 330 -3.75 19.64 -15.94
N GLY A 331 -4.10 20.19 -17.11
CA GLY A 331 -3.29 21.26 -17.74
C GLY A 331 -2.11 20.78 -18.59
N GLY A 332 -2.02 19.48 -18.86
CA GLY A 332 -1.01 18.87 -19.73
C GLY A 332 -1.51 17.55 -20.32
N PRO A 333 -0.76 16.91 -21.23
CA PRO A 333 -1.14 15.61 -21.78
C PRO A 333 -1.13 14.52 -20.71
N ILE A 334 -2.28 13.88 -20.50
CA ILE A 334 -2.42 12.72 -19.61
C ILE A 334 -2.58 11.49 -20.49
N LEU A 335 -1.57 10.62 -20.51
CA LEU A 335 -1.58 9.36 -21.26
C LEU A 335 -1.94 8.23 -20.30
N THR A 336 -3.05 7.56 -20.51
CA THR A 336 -3.63 6.67 -19.49
C THR A 336 -3.12 5.23 -19.57
N MET A 337 -2.58 4.81 -20.72
CA MET A 337 -2.33 3.39 -21.04
C MET A 337 -3.59 2.50 -20.97
N ASN A 338 -4.77 3.11 -21.03
CA ASN A 338 -6.05 2.41 -21.19
C ASN A 338 -6.47 2.48 -22.66
N ALA A 339 -6.53 1.33 -23.34
CA ALA A 339 -6.93 1.27 -24.75
C ALA A 339 -8.35 1.86 -25.02
N ALA A 340 -9.26 1.78 -24.04
CA ALA A 340 -10.62 2.33 -24.17
C ALA A 340 -10.68 3.86 -23.96
N GLN A 341 -9.70 4.42 -23.26
CA GLN A 341 -9.63 5.85 -22.94
C GLN A 341 -8.16 6.31 -22.93
N PRO A 342 -7.47 6.38 -24.09
CA PRO A 342 -6.01 6.53 -24.17
C PRO A 342 -5.47 7.87 -23.63
N SER A 343 -6.34 8.87 -23.50
CA SER A 343 -6.00 10.19 -22.96
C SER A 343 -7.11 10.78 -22.09
N ALA A 344 -6.75 11.70 -21.20
CA ALA A 344 -7.68 12.47 -20.38
C ALA A 344 -7.26 13.94 -20.25
N GLU A 345 -8.18 14.81 -19.83
CA GLU A 345 -7.90 16.21 -19.49
C GLU A 345 -7.68 16.41 -17.98
N ALA A 346 -8.28 15.53 -17.16
CA ALA A 346 -8.14 15.57 -15.71
C ALA A 346 -8.20 14.17 -15.07
N VAL A 347 -7.47 14.02 -13.97
CA VAL A 347 -7.47 12.83 -13.11
C VAL A 347 -7.69 13.28 -11.67
N VAL A 348 -8.68 12.68 -10.99
CA VAL A 348 -8.96 12.96 -9.57
C VAL A 348 -8.47 11.80 -8.73
N VAL A 349 -7.64 12.10 -7.73
CA VAL A 349 -7.08 11.13 -6.78
C VAL A 349 -7.57 11.44 -5.38
N ARG A 350 -7.92 10.40 -4.62
CA ARG A 350 -8.21 10.51 -3.18
C ARG A 350 -7.74 9.25 -2.47
N LYS A 351 -7.06 9.40 -1.33
CA LYS A 351 -6.50 8.28 -0.53
C LYS A 351 -5.70 7.31 -1.41
N GLY A 352 -4.85 7.88 -2.27
CA GLY A 352 -3.99 7.14 -3.18
C GLY A 352 -4.67 6.34 -4.29
N ARG A 353 -5.98 6.53 -4.51
CA ARG A 353 -6.73 5.88 -5.60
C ARG A 353 -7.33 6.89 -6.55
N ILE A 354 -7.39 6.49 -7.81
CA ILE A 354 -8.02 7.24 -8.89
C ILE A 354 -9.54 7.12 -8.76
N GLN A 355 -10.23 8.25 -8.61
CA GLN A 355 -11.69 8.30 -8.50
C GLN A 355 -12.37 8.77 -9.78
N TYR A 356 -11.65 9.49 -10.65
CA TYR A 356 -12.19 9.99 -11.90
C TYR A 356 -11.07 10.17 -12.93
N VAL A 357 -11.37 9.86 -14.20
CA VAL A 357 -10.51 10.07 -15.37
C VAL A 357 -11.40 10.56 -16.51
N GLY A 358 -11.14 11.75 -17.04
CA GLY A 358 -11.95 12.28 -18.13
C GLY A 358 -11.75 13.77 -18.38
N SER A 359 -12.85 14.48 -18.60
CA SER A 359 -12.85 15.91 -18.91
C SER A 359 -12.58 16.77 -17.66
N LEU A 360 -11.92 17.91 -17.86
CA LEU A 360 -11.67 18.86 -16.78
C LEU A 360 -12.97 19.48 -16.24
N ALA A 361 -13.97 19.65 -17.10
CA ALA A 361 -15.27 20.21 -16.74
C ALA A 361 -16.03 19.33 -15.75
N GLU A 362 -16.07 18.02 -16.00
CA GLU A 362 -16.73 17.07 -15.10
C GLU A 362 -15.95 16.90 -13.79
N ALA A 363 -14.61 16.87 -13.85
CA ALA A 363 -13.78 16.86 -12.64
C ALA A 363 -14.12 18.05 -11.71
N ARG A 364 -14.24 19.26 -12.26
CA ARG A 364 -14.67 20.47 -11.51
C ARG A 364 -16.05 20.35 -10.87
N ALA A 365 -16.95 19.60 -11.49
CA ALA A 365 -18.32 19.43 -10.99
C ALA A 365 -18.42 18.44 -9.83
N VAL A 366 -17.51 17.46 -9.74
CA VAL A 366 -17.57 16.36 -8.74
C VAL A 366 -16.63 16.56 -7.55
N VAL A 367 -15.60 17.40 -7.67
CA VAL A 367 -14.67 17.65 -6.57
C VAL A 367 -15.15 18.78 -5.65
N SER A 368 -14.85 18.64 -4.36
CA SER A 368 -15.18 19.68 -3.38
C SER A 368 -14.29 20.91 -3.53
N ALA A 369 -14.71 22.03 -2.95
CA ALA A 369 -13.92 23.28 -2.94
C ALA A 369 -12.55 23.17 -2.22
N ARG A 370 -12.28 22.05 -1.54
CA ARG A 370 -11.01 21.78 -0.85
C ARG A 370 -10.02 20.96 -1.68
N ALA A 371 -10.40 20.56 -2.90
CA ALA A 371 -9.50 19.81 -3.76
C ALA A 371 -8.21 20.58 -4.04
N GLU A 372 -7.09 19.87 -4.00
CA GLU A 372 -5.79 20.38 -4.41
C GLU A 372 -5.69 20.27 -5.94
N TRP A 373 -5.40 21.37 -6.61
CA TRP A 373 -5.26 21.42 -8.06
C TRP A 373 -3.77 21.38 -8.42
N VAL A 374 -3.37 20.34 -9.13
CA VAL A 374 -2.01 20.14 -9.65
C VAL A 374 -2.03 20.47 -11.13
N ASP A 375 -1.59 21.68 -11.47
CA ASP A 375 -1.39 22.10 -12.86
C ASP A 375 -0.09 21.49 -13.39
N LEU A 376 -0.23 20.70 -14.44
CA LEU A 376 0.89 20.07 -15.14
C LEU A 376 1.65 21.09 -16.00
N ASP A 377 1.11 22.28 -16.28
CA ASP A 377 1.79 23.34 -17.06
C ASP A 377 2.37 22.80 -18.40
N GLY A 378 1.55 22.02 -19.12
CA GLY A 378 1.93 21.37 -20.38
C GLY A 378 2.83 20.12 -20.25
N ARG A 379 3.28 19.75 -19.05
CA ARG A 379 4.05 18.53 -18.76
C ARG A 379 3.17 17.28 -18.88
N ALA A 380 3.79 16.13 -19.15
CA ALA A 380 3.05 14.90 -19.38
C ALA A 380 2.88 14.06 -18.11
N LEU A 381 1.67 13.55 -17.88
CA LEU A 381 1.35 12.60 -16.81
C LEU A 381 1.10 11.21 -17.41
N LEU A 382 1.74 10.19 -16.84
CA LEU A 382 1.62 8.79 -17.23
C LEU A 382 1.50 7.90 -15.98
N PRO A 383 1.06 6.63 -16.10
CA PRO A 383 1.31 5.62 -15.07
C PRO A 383 2.80 5.55 -14.74
N GLY A 384 3.13 5.29 -13.48
CA GLY A 384 4.49 4.99 -13.07
C GLY A 384 5.03 3.75 -13.79
N PHE A 385 6.33 3.74 -14.10
CA PHE A 385 6.96 2.62 -14.77
C PHE A 385 7.06 1.40 -13.85
N VAL A 386 6.96 0.22 -14.45
CA VAL A 386 7.15 -1.07 -13.79
C VAL A 386 8.43 -1.68 -14.31
N ASP A 387 9.42 -1.86 -13.44
CA ASP A 387 10.62 -2.63 -13.79
C ASP A 387 10.24 -4.11 -13.82
N SER A 388 10.29 -4.69 -15.02
CA SER A 388 9.88 -6.08 -15.26
C SER A 388 10.99 -7.09 -14.99
N HIS A 389 12.27 -6.65 -14.95
CA HIS A 389 13.40 -7.52 -14.66
C HIS A 389 14.69 -6.73 -14.35
N SER A 390 15.04 -6.66 -13.07
CA SER A 390 16.34 -6.14 -12.62
C SER A 390 16.83 -6.81 -11.33
N HIS A 391 18.05 -6.45 -10.92
CA HIS A 391 18.70 -6.87 -9.69
C HIS A 391 18.92 -5.65 -8.79
N LEU A 392 17.91 -5.29 -7.99
CA LEU A 392 17.94 -4.15 -7.06
C LEU A 392 19.15 -4.19 -6.12
N VAL A 393 19.46 -5.35 -5.53
CA VAL A 393 20.58 -5.48 -4.58
C VAL A 393 21.93 -5.34 -5.30
N GLN A 394 22.07 -5.91 -6.49
CA GLN A 394 23.30 -5.71 -7.27
C GLN A 394 23.44 -4.25 -7.74
N THR A 395 22.32 -3.58 -8.04
CA THR A 395 22.30 -2.14 -8.32
C THR A 395 22.80 -1.35 -7.12
N ALA A 396 22.31 -1.66 -5.91
CA ALA A 396 22.78 -1.06 -4.67
C ALA A 396 24.27 -1.29 -4.42
N LEU A 397 24.79 -2.49 -4.72
CA LEU A 397 26.21 -2.79 -4.65
C LEU A 397 27.01 -1.94 -5.63
N LYS A 398 26.57 -1.81 -6.89
CA LYS A 398 27.27 -0.99 -7.89
C LYS A 398 27.34 0.47 -7.48
N LEU A 399 26.26 1.03 -6.93
CA LEU A 399 26.22 2.39 -6.41
C LEU A 399 27.20 2.63 -5.25
N ALA A 400 27.58 1.58 -4.50
CA ALA A 400 28.58 1.67 -3.44
C ALA A 400 30.03 1.69 -3.94
N THR A 401 30.26 1.50 -5.24
CA THR A 401 31.59 1.46 -5.86
C THR A 401 31.89 2.73 -6.65
N VAL A 402 33.14 2.93 -7.04
CA VAL A 402 33.52 3.98 -8.00
C VAL A 402 33.04 3.56 -9.39
N PRO A 403 32.12 4.30 -10.04
CA PRO A 403 31.66 3.91 -11.37
C PRO A 403 32.80 3.99 -12.39
N MET A 404 32.90 3.00 -13.26
CA MET A 404 33.94 2.89 -14.29
C MET A 404 33.36 2.65 -15.69
N ASP A 405 32.06 2.87 -15.86
CA ASP A 405 31.35 2.60 -17.10
C ASP A 405 31.89 3.47 -18.26
N PRO A 406 32.07 2.90 -19.46
CA PRO A 406 32.44 3.66 -20.64
C PRO A 406 31.23 4.42 -21.24
N PRO A 407 31.47 5.33 -22.19
CA PRO A 407 30.39 6.00 -22.91
C PRO A 407 29.39 5.03 -23.57
N PRO A 408 28.09 5.36 -23.57
CA PRO A 408 27.49 6.57 -22.98
C PRO A 408 27.03 6.40 -21.52
N ALA A 409 27.22 5.23 -20.90
CA ALA A 409 26.78 5.00 -19.53
C ALA A 409 27.66 5.74 -18.50
N GLY A 410 28.94 5.97 -18.85
CA GLY A 410 29.85 6.85 -18.14
C GLY A 410 30.81 7.55 -19.10
N ASP A 411 31.96 7.94 -18.59
CA ASP A 411 32.95 8.77 -19.28
C ASP A 411 34.35 8.16 -19.32
N VAL A 412 34.52 6.92 -18.84
CA VAL A 412 35.82 6.26 -18.76
C VAL A 412 36.22 5.70 -20.12
N THR A 413 37.33 6.19 -20.69
CA THR A 413 37.83 5.81 -22.01
C THR A 413 39.31 5.43 -22.02
N SER A 414 40.01 5.55 -20.91
CA SER A 414 41.43 5.20 -20.79
C SER A 414 41.79 4.66 -19.42
N ILE A 415 42.95 3.99 -19.31
CA ILE A 415 43.51 3.59 -18.01
C ILE A 415 43.83 4.83 -17.17
N ALA A 416 44.22 5.94 -17.79
CA ALA A 416 44.44 7.21 -17.10
C ALA A 416 43.16 7.72 -16.41
N ASP A 417 42.00 7.64 -17.09
CA ASP A 417 40.70 8.03 -16.51
C ASP A 417 40.38 7.15 -15.28
N ILE A 418 40.59 5.83 -15.39
CA ILE A 418 40.40 4.90 -14.26
C ILE A 418 41.26 5.33 -13.07
N GLN A 419 42.55 5.61 -13.30
CA GLN A 419 43.46 6.02 -12.25
C GLN A 419 43.05 7.37 -11.63
N GLU A 420 42.68 8.36 -12.44
CA GLU A 420 42.23 9.67 -11.96
C GLU A 420 40.99 9.54 -11.07
N ARG A 421 40.01 8.76 -11.49
CA ARG A 421 38.77 8.52 -10.76
C ARG A 421 39.01 7.83 -9.41
N LEU A 422 39.88 6.82 -9.40
CA LEU A 422 40.29 6.14 -8.17
C LEU A 422 41.08 7.08 -7.22
N ARG A 423 41.99 7.91 -7.74
CA ARG A 423 42.72 8.90 -6.92
C ARG A 423 41.78 9.95 -6.34
N ALA A 424 40.83 10.46 -7.14
CA ALA A 424 39.83 11.41 -6.68
C ALA A 424 38.96 10.82 -5.55
N GLU A 425 38.59 9.54 -5.66
CA GLU A 425 37.86 8.85 -4.60
C GLU A 425 38.69 8.71 -3.31
N LEU A 426 39.98 8.36 -3.40
CA LEU A 426 40.85 8.30 -2.23
C LEU A 426 41.04 9.65 -1.53
N VAL A 427 40.98 10.76 -2.28
CA VAL A 427 40.98 12.11 -1.71
C VAL A 427 39.66 12.40 -0.99
N ARG A 428 38.53 12.01 -1.59
CA ARG A 428 37.18 12.21 -1.04
C ARG A 428 36.93 11.37 0.22
N ALA A 429 37.37 10.13 0.20
CA ALA A 429 37.18 9.14 1.26
C ALA A 429 38.50 8.37 1.48
N PRO A 430 39.40 8.89 2.35
CA PRO A 430 40.66 8.23 2.67
C PRO A 430 40.45 6.83 3.25
N ARG A 431 41.28 5.87 2.82
CA ARG A 431 41.20 4.45 3.20
C ARG A 431 42.49 3.96 3.83
N GLY A 432 42.36 2.96 4.71
CA GLY A 432 43.49 2.28 5.34
C GLY A 432 43.97 1.04 4.56
N PRO A 433 45.00 0.33 5.07
CA PRO A 433 45.63 -0.80 4.38
C PRO A 433 44.77 -2.07 4.27
N ASP A 434 43.61 -2.11 4.94
CA ASP A 434 42.65 -3.22 4.92
C ASP A 434 41.26 -2.79 4.42
N ASP A 435 41.10 -1.53 3.98
CA ASP A 435 39.84 -0.97 3.48
C ASP A 435 39.88 -0.86 1.95
N TRP A 436 39.03 -1.63 1.28
CA TRP A 436 39.07 -1.85 -0.16
C TRP A 436 38.51 -0.67 -0.95
N LEU A 437 39.32 -0.14 -1.89
CA LEU A 437 38.84 0.75 -2.93
C LEU A 437 38.34 -0.08 -4.11
N ILE A 438 37.04 0.05 -4.41
CA ILE A 438 36.38 -0.78 -5.41
C ILE A 438 35.92 0.09 -6.56
N GLY A 439 36.35 -0.23 -7.77
CA GLY A 439 35.79 0.32 -9.01
C GLY A 439 35.02 -0.74 -9.78
N TRP A 440 33.94 -0.37 -10.46
CA TRP A 440 33.12 -1.32 -11.24
C TRP A 440 32.63 -0.71 -12.54
N GLY A 441 32.82 -1.44 -13.64
CA GLY A 441 32.12 -1.17 -14.91
C GLY A 441 33.05 -0.94 -16.10
N TYR A 442 34.37 -1.02 -15.93
CA TYR A 442 35.30 -0.76 -17.02
C TYR A 442 35.18 -1.82 -18.13
N ASP A 443 35.43 -1.41 -19.37
CA ASP A 443 35.45 -2.28 -20.56
C ASP A 443 36.77 -2.06 -21.30
N ASN A 444 37.65 -3.07 -21.28
CA ASN A 444 38.96 -2.98 -21.92
C ASN A 444 38.88 -2.82 -23.45
N GLY A 445 37.77 -3.21 -24.07
CA GLY A 445 37.52 -3.00 -25.50
C GLY A 445 37.18 -1.55 -25.85
N MET A 446 36.81 -0.75 -24.85
CA MET A 446 36.49 0.67 -24.98
C MET A 446 37.60 1.59 -24.45
N LEU A 447 38.67 1.01 -23.88
CA LEU A 447 39.85 1.75 -23.48
C LEU A 447 40.75 2.04 -24.69
N VAL A 448 41.30 3.25 -24.78
CA VAL A 448 42.23 3.65 -25.85
C VAL A 448 43.47 2.75 -25.91
N GLU A 449 43.88 2.16 -24.79
CA GLU A 449 45.02 1.24 -24.71
C GLU A 449 44.70 -0.15 -25.29
N GLY A 450 43.42 -0.50 -25.47
CA GLY A 450 42.99 -1.79 -26.03
C GLY A 450 43.41 -3.02 -25.22
N ARG A 451 43.70 -2.83 -23.92
CA ARG A 451 44.12 -3.88 -22.98
C ARG A 451 43.45 -3.70 -21.62
N HIS A 452 43.44 -4.75 -20.82
CA HIS A 452 43.07 -4.62 -19.41
C HIS A 452 44.07 -3.75 -18.65
N PRO A 453 43.63 -3.01 -17.62
CA PRO A 453 44.50 -2.56 -16.54
C PRO A 453 45.22 -3.75 -15.90
N THR A 454 46.41 -3.50 -15.37
CA THR A 454 47.24 -4.46 -14.64
C THR A 454 47.42 -3.97 -13.20
N LYS A 455 47.98 -4.84 -12.34
CA LYS A 455 48.35 -4.46 -10.99
C LYS A 455 49.26 -3.24 -10.95
N ALA A 456 50.17 -3.08 -11.92
CA ALA A 456 51.08 -1.94 -11.98
C ALA A 456 50.32 -0.63 -12.29
N ASP A 457 49.29 -0.69 -13.13
CA ASP A 457 48.43 0.46 -13.39
C ASP A 457 47.65 0.86 -12.13
N LEU A 458 47.25 -0.10 -11.29
CA LEU A 458 46.55 0.17 -10.03
C LEU A 458 47.51 0.56 -8.89
N ASP A 459 48.73 0.00 -8.83
CA ASP A 459 49.77 0.40 -7.87
C ASP A 459 50.20 1.86 -8.07
N ALA A 460 50.11 2.38 -9.30
CA ALA A 460 50.33 3.80 -9.60
C ALA A 460 49.23 4.71 -9.01
N VAL A 461 48.08 4.17 -8.60
CA VAL A 461 47.07 4.88 -7.81
C VAL A 461 47.44 4.84 -6.33
N SER A 462 47.68 3.63 -5.81
CA SER A 462 48.14 3.40 -4.45
C SER A 462 48.76 2.00 -4.32
N SER A 463 49.90 1.91 -3.64
CA SER A 463 50.52 0.65 -3.23
C SER A 463 50.16 0.22 -1.80
N GLU A 464 49.47 1.09 -1.04
CA GLU A 464 49.14 0.85 0.38
C GLU A 464 47.68 0.45 0.59
N VAL A 465 46.78 0.96 -0.26
CA VAL A 465 45.34 0.65 -0.20
C VAL A 465 45.04 -0.50 -1.15
N PRO A 466 44.31 -1.55 -0.72
CA PRO A 466 43.89 -2.62 -1.63
C PRO A 466 42.87 -2.11 -2.65
N ILE A 467 43.14 -2.31 -3.93
CA ILE A 467 42.26 -1.90 -5.04
C ILE A 467 41.73 -3.13 -5.77
N PHE A 468 40.41 -3.17 -5.94
CA PHE A 468 39.71 -4.18 -6.75
C PHE A 468 38.90 -3.48 -7.85
N LEU A 469 39.22 -3.79 -9.10
CA LEU A 469 38.55 -3.24 -10.27
C LEU A 469 37.75 -4.33 -10.97
N LEU A 470 36.42 -4.26 -10.89
CA LEU A 470 35.48 -5.20 -11.49
C LEU A 470 35.15 -4.81 -12.93
N HIS A 471 35.34 -5.75 -13.85
CA HIS A 471 35.02 -5.59 -15.27
C HIS A 471 33.50 -5.47 -15.49
N PHE A 472 33.05 -4.80 -16.54
CA PHE A 472 31.61 -4.66 -16.84
C PHE A 472 30.88 -6.00 -16.97
N SER A 473 31.60 -7.07 -17.37
CA SER A 473 31.04 -8.41 -17.48
C SER A 473 30.82 -9.10 -16.14
N SER A 474 31.39 -8.61 -15.03
CA SER A 474 31.45 -9.28 -13.72
C SER A 474 32.16 -10.66 -13.69
N HIS A 475 32.68 -11.15 -14.82
CA HIS A 475 33.46 -12.40 -14.92
C HIS A 475 34.97 -12.23 -14.66
N GLN A 476 35.44 -10.98 -14.51
CA GLN A 476 36.87 -10.68 -14.42
C GLN A 476 37.14 -9.49 -13.49
N SER A 477 38.31 -9.49 -12.84
CA SER A 477 38.79 -8.34 -12.04
C SER A 477 40.27 -8.07 -12.23
N VAL A 478 40.68 -6.85 -11.91
CA VAL A 478 42.08 -6.46 -11.73
C VAL A 478 42.33 -6.09 -10.27
N LEU A 479 43.37 -6.65 -9.68
CA LEU A 479 43.83 -6.38 -8.32
C LEU A 479 45.20 -5.69 -8.35
N ASN A 480 45.42 -4.72 -7.46
CA ASN A 480 46.75 -4.16 -7.21
C ASN A 480 47.58 -5.11 -6.32
N SER A 481 48.86 -4.77 -6.08
CA SER A 481 49.77 -5.63 -5.31
C SER A 481 49.28 -5.85 -3.87
N ARG A 482 48.76 -4.81 -3.21
CA ARG A 482 48.20 -4.94 -1.85
C ARG A 482 46.96 -5.83 -1.80
N ALA A 483 46.07 -5.72 -2.79
CA ALA A 483 44.88 -6.56 -2.88
C ALA A 483 45.23 -8.04 -3.08
N LEU A 484 46.21 -8.34 -3.96
CA LEU A 484 46.70 -9.72 -4.16
C LEU A 484 47.25 -10.34 -2.87
N GLU A 485 48.03 -9.56 -2.10
CA GLU A 485 48.55 -9.98 -0.79
C GLU A 485 47.40 -10.35 0.17
N LEU A 486 46.37 -9.51 0.28
CA LEU A 486 45.24 -9.73 1.20
C LEU A 486 44.37 -10.94 0.84
N VAL A 487 44.33 -11.33 -0.43
CA VAL A 487 43.60 -12.53 -0.89
C VAL A 487 44.50 -13.75 -1.01
N GLY A 488 45.80 -13.62 -0.71
CA GLY A 488 46.76 -14.72 -0.71
C GLY A 488 47.11 -15.25 -2.10
N ILE A 489 47.09 -14.39 -3.13
CA ILE A 489 47.48 -14.76 -4.50
C ILE A 489 48.89 -14.26 -4.79
N ASP A 490 49.79 -15.19 -5.14
CA ASP A 490 51.21 -14.95 -5.39
C ASP A 490 51.73 -15.77 -6.60
N ALA A 491 53.07 -15.89 -6.74
CA ALA A 491 53.72 -16.61 -7.83
C ALA A 491 53.61 -18.16 -7.72
N GLU A 492 53.33 -18.67 -6.53
CA GLU A 492 53.18 -20.11 -6.27
C GLU A 492 51.73 -20.57 -6.41
N SER A 493 50.77 -19.63 -6.33
CA SER A 493 49.35 -19.88 -6.54
C SER A 493 49.06 -20.54 -7.90
N GLU A 494 48.31 -21.63 -7.92
CA GLU A 494 47.87 -22.29 -9.14
C GLU A 494 46.52 -21.74 -9.61
N ALA A 495 46.29 -21.72 -10.94
CA ALA A 495 45.00 -21.33 -11.47
C ALA A 495 43.97 -22.46 -11.21
N PRO A 496 42.79 -22.14 -10.65
CA PRO A 496 41.73 -23.14 -10.45
C PRO A 496 41.19 -23.64 -11.79
N GLU A 497 40.61 -24.85 -11.78
CA GLU A 497 39.90 -25.38 -12.94
C GLU A 497 38.79 -24.42 -13.38
N GLY A 498 38.71 -24.16 -14.68
CA GLY A 498 37.72 -23.24 -15.25
C GLY A 498 38.01 -21.75 -15.03
N GLY A 499 39.23 -21.37 -14.66
CA GLY A 499 39.61 -19.96 -14.49
C GLY A 499 41.10 -19.70 -14.66
N ALA A 500 41.49 -18.43 -14.64
CA ALA A 500 42.87 -18.03 -14.89
C ALA A 500 43.36 -16.95 -13.92
N ILE A 501 44.63 -17.09 -13.50
CA ILE A 501 45.41 -16.04 -12.85
C ILE A 501 46.44 -15.58 -13.89
N ARG A 502 46.22 -14.42 -14.51
CA ARG A 502 47.13 -13.93 -15.56
C ARG A 502 48.47 -13.49 -14.94
N ARG A 503 49.53 -13.67 -15.72
CA ARG A 503 50.92 -13.53 -15.26
C ARG A 503 51.69 -12.55 -16.13
N LEU A 504 52.69 -11.90 -15.53
CA LEU A 504 53.61 -11.05 -16.27
C LEU A 504 54.37 -11.89 -17.34
N PRO A 505 54.64 -11.32 -18.53
CA PRO A 505 55.34 -12.05 -19.59
C PRO A 505 56.67 -12.66 -19.11
N GLY A 506 56.83 -13.97 -19.28
CA GLY A 506 58.05 -14.70 -18.90
C GLY A 506 58.22 -14.93 -17.39
N SER A 507 57.18 -14.70 -16.58
CA SER A 507 57.20 -14.84 -15.11
C SER A 507 56.04 -15.68 -14.60
N ARG A 508 56.17 -16.21 -13.37
CA ARG A 508 55.05 -16.78 -12.59
C ARG A 508 54.31 -15.73 -11.76
N GLU A 509 54.84 -14.51 -11.71
CA GLU A 509 54.26 -13.42 -10.94
C GLU A 509 52.89 -12.99 -11.50
N PRO A 510 51.82 -12.91 -10.69
CA PRO A 510 50.52 -12.44 -11.16
C PRO A 510 50.59 -10.99 -11.65
N ASP A 511 49.91 -10.70 -12.75
CA ASP A 511 49.80 -9.35 -13.31
C ASP A 511 48.59 -8.57 -12.76
N GLY A 512 47.80 -9.19 -11.88
CA GLY A 512 46.62 -8.61 -11.24
C GLY A 512 45.29 -9.08 -11.82
N ILE A 513 45.25 -9.65 -13.02
CA ILE A 513 43.98 -10.03 -13.67
C ILE A 513 43.57 -11.44 -13.26
N LEU A 514 42.34 -11.57 -12.76
CA LEU A 514 41.70 -12.83 -12.40
C LEU A 514 40.47 -13.05 -13.29
N GLU A 515 40.30 -14.28 -13.78
CA GLU A 515 39.22 -14.66 -14.70
C GLU A 515 38.44 -15.87 -14.16
N GLU A 516 37.11 -15.84 -14.30
CA GLU A 516 36.18 -16.94 -13.98
C GLU A 516 36.35 -17.50 -12.55
N THR A 517 36.64 -18.79 -12.39
CA THR A 517 36.73 -19.43 -11.07
C THR A 517 37.87 -18.89 -10.19
N ALA A 518 38.87 -18.21 -10.77
CA ALA A 518 39.91 -17.51 -10.00
C ALA A 518 39.42 -16.19 -9.39
N HIS A 519 38.45 -15.54 -10.04
CA HIS A 519 37.88 -14.25 -9.64
C HIS A 519 36.75 -14.41 -8.60
N ILE A 520 35.87 -15.40 -8.78
CA ILE A 520 34.63 -15.57 -8.01
C ILE A 520 34.84 -15.49 -6.48
N PRO A 521 35.81 -16.19 -5.86
CA PRO A 521 35.98 -16.13 -4.41
C PRO A 521 36.31 -14.72 -3.89
N VAL A 522 37.06 -13.93 -4.68
CA VAL A 522 37.37 -12.54 -4.35
C VAL A 522 36.12 -11.67 -4.45
N LEU A 523 35.35 -11.80 -5.54
CA LEU A 523 34.09 -11.08 -5.72
C LEU A 523 33.11 -11.35 -4.56
N MET A 524 32.96 -12.62 -4.16
CA MET A 524 32.09 -12.99 -3.05
C MET A 524 32.56 -12.41 -1.72
N ARG A 525 33.88 -12.36 -1.48
CA ARG A 525 34.46 -11.69 -0.31
C ARG A 525 34.15 -10.20 -0.30
N ILE A 526 34.28 -9.53 -1.44
CA ILE A 526 33.96 -8.10 -1.58
C ILE A 526 32.46 -7.86 -1.33
N ALA A 527 31.59 -8.62 -1.96
CA ALA A 527 30.14 -8.52 -1.78
C ALA A 527 29.72 -8.78 -0.33
N ALA A 528 30.31 -9.78 0.33
CA ALA A 528 30.08 -10.05 1.75
C ALA A 528 30.58 -8.89 2.64
N GLY A 529 31.72 -8.28 2.32
CA GLY A 529 32.24 -7.12 3.04
C GLY A 529 31.33 -5.89 2.97
N ILE A 530 30.70 -5.64 1.81
CA ILE A 530 29.75 -4.54 1.62
C ILE A 530 28.41 -4.84 2.31
N LEU A 531 27.93 -6.08 2.17
CA LEU A 531 26.62 -6.47 2.69
C LEU A 531 26.63 -6.81 4.20
N GLY A 532 27.81 -6.98 4.80
CA GLY A 532 27.94 -7.36 6.20
C GLY A 532 27.42 -8.77 6.49
N ASP A 533 27.20 -9.05 7.79
CA ASP A 533 26.67 -10.32 8.26
C ASP A 533 25.16 -10.49 8.01
N ASP A 534 24.64 -11.68 8.31
CA ASP A 534 23.24 -12.05 8.08
C ASP A 534 22.23 -11.25 8.93
N SER A 535 22.70 -10.40 9.85
CA SER A 535 21.80 -9.52 10.63
C SER A 535 21.21 -8.39 9.78
N GLY A 536 21.78 -8.13 8.60
CA GLY A 536 21.34 -7.06 7.69
C GLY A 536 21.54 -5.70 8.32
N GLY A 537 22.80 -5.31 8.57
CA GLY A 537 23.16 -4.04 9.20
C GLY A 537 22.59 -2.79 8.48
N GLU A 538 22.76 -1.61 9.08
CA GLU A 538 22.22 -0.36 8.50
C GLU A 538 22.83 -0.02 7.13
N THR A 539 24.08 -0.46 6.85
CA THR A 539 24.76 -0.20 5.57
C THR A 539 24.03 -0.82 4.37
N PRO A 540 23.75 -2.13 4.29
CA PRO A 540 22.94 -2.72 3.22
C PRO A 540 21.58 -2.05 3.05
N ARG A 541 20.89 -1.75 4.15
CA ARG A 541 19.58 -1.11 4.12
C ARG A 541 19.64 0.29 3.51
N ARG A 542 20.67 1.07 3.86
CA ARG A 542 20.94 2.39 3.26
C ARG A 542 21.21 2.27 1.75
N LEU A 543 22.08 1.35 1.34
CA LEU A 543 22.44 1.17 -0.08
C LEU A 543 21.23 0.75 -0.93
N ILE A 544 20.41 -0.17 -0.42
CA ILE A 544 19.17 -0.55 -1.11
C ILE A 544 18.19 0.63 -1.16
N GLY A 545 18.10 1.43 -0.10
CA GLY A 545 17.35 2.68 -0.10
C GLY A 545 17.82 3.65 -1.19
N GLU A 546 19.13 3.86 -1.33
CA GLU A 546 19.72 4.70 -2.38
C GLU A 546 19.45 4.16 -3.79
N ALA A 547 19.45 2.83 -3.97
CA ALA A 547 19.04 2.21 -5.22
C ALA A 547 17.56 2.45 -5.52
N LEU A 548 16.66 2.30 -4.54
CA LEU A 548 15.24 2.60 -4.71
C LEU A 548 14.99 4.07 -5.03
N GLU A 549 15.77 4.99 -4.46
CA GLU A 549 15.75 6.41 -4.84
C GLU A 549 16.20 6.64 -6.29
N LEU A 550 17.17 5.86 -6.80
CA LEU A 550 17.55 5.88 -8.22
C LEU A 550 16.41 5.40 -9.12
N TYR A 551 15.71 4.33 -8.75
CA TYR A 551 14.53 3.86 -9.48
C TYR A 551 13.40 4.89 -9.46
N ALA A 552 13.06 5.42 -8.28
CA ALA A 552 12.04 6.46 -8.14
C ALA A 552 12.41 7.71 -8.94
N ARG A 553 13.67 8.14 -8.95
CA ARG A 553 14.17 9.26 -9.78
C ARG A 553 13.97 9.05 -11.28
N ASN A 554 13.93 7.80 -11.72
CA ASN A 554 13.71 7.41 -13.10
C ASN A 554 12.26 6.95 -13.35
N GLY A 555 11.31 7.29 -12.47
CA GLY A 555 9.88 7.13 -12.75
C GLY A 555 9.31 5.76 -12.39
N TYR A 556 10.08 4.87 -11.78
CA TYR A 556 9.59 3.56 -11.36
C TYR A 556 8.78 3.66 -10.07
N THR A 557 7.61 3.04 -10.05
CA THR A 557 6.77 2.85 -8.85
C THR A 557 6.71 1.40 -8.41
N THR A 558 7.24 0.48 -9.21
CA THR A 558 7.39 -0.95 -8.90
C THR A 558 8.73 -1.45 -9.44
N VAL A 559 9.47 -2.17 -8.60
CA VAL A 559 10.83 -2.68 -8.85
C VAL A 559 10.90 -4.18 -8.58
N THR A 560 11.64 -4.91 -9.42
CA THR A 560 11.90 -6.33 -9.20
C THR A 560 13.28 -6.56 -8.59
N GLU A 561 13.36 -7.54 -7.70
CA GLU A 561 14.61 -8.17 -7.28
C GLU A 561 14.61 -9.60 -7.80
N MET A 562 15.30 -9.82 -8.91
CA MET A 562 15.37 -11.13 -9.55
C MET A 562 16.56 -11.90 -8.98
N ALA A 563 16.34 -13.13 -8.53
CA ALA A 563 17.36 -13.99 -7.90
C ALA A 563 17.77 -13.57 -6.46
N ALA A 564 16.78 -13.26 -5.61
CA ALA A 564 17.00 -13.13 -4.17
C ALA A 564 17.29 -14.48 -3.50
N ASP A 565 18.23 -14.48 -2.55
CA ASP A 565 18.42 -15.55 -1.57
C ASP A 565 17.72 -15.20 -0.24
N SER A 566 17.86 -16.08 0.76
CA SER A 566 17.27 -15.88 2.08
C SER A 566 17.80 -14.64 2.82
N ARG A 567 19.07 -14.26 2.58
CA ARG A 567 19.69 -13.08 3.18
C ARG A 567 19.09 -11.80 2.59
N ILE A 568 19.02 -11.70 1.27
CA ILE A 568 18.38 -10.58 0.56
C ILE A 568 16.92 -10.45 1.01
N LEU A 569 16.19 -11.57 1.06
CA LEU A 569 14.81 -11.61 1.53
C LEU A 569 14.67 -11.06 2.96
N GLY A 570 15.61 -11.40 3.86
CA GLY A 570 15.66 -10.86 5.22
C GLY A 570 15.82 -9.34 5.25
N ILE A 571 16.74 -8.79 4.46
CA ILE A 571 16.99 -7.34 4.40
C ILE A 571 15.77 -6.59 3.86
N LEU A 572 15.15 -7.08 2.78
CA LEU A 572 13.96 -6.46 2.18
C LEU A 572 12.76 -6.47 3.14
N ARG A 573 12.54 -7.58 3.87
CA ARG A 573 11.49 -7.67 4.92
C ARG A 573 11.72 -6.68 6.06
N GLN A 574 12.97 -6.46 6.46
CA GLN A 574 13.31 -5.47 7.49
C GLN A 574 13.04 -4.03 7.02
N LEU A 575 13.43 -3.69 5.79
CA LEU A 575 13.10 -2.39 5.18
C LEU A 575 11.60 -2.15 5.09
N ALA A 576 10.84 -3.15 4.64
CA ALA A 576 9.38 -3.10 4.57
C ALA A 576 8.78 -2.90 5.96
N SER A 577 9.21 -3.69 6.96
CA SER A 577 8.72 -3.60 8.34
C SER A 577 8.96 -2.21 8.95
N ALA A 578 10.08 -1.58 8.60
CA ALA A 578 10.45 -0.23 8.98
C ALA A 578 9.76 0.88 8.17
N GLY A 579 8.97 0.53 7.14
CA GLY A 579 8.30 1.52 6.27
C GLY A 579 9.26 2.32 5.39
N ARG A 580 10.39 1.71 5.00
CA ARG A 580 11.49 2.37 4.26
C ARG A 580 11.51 2.04 2.76
N LEU A 581 10.44 1.47 2.23
CA LEU A 581 10.30 1.20 0.80
C LEU A 581 9.43 2.30 0.17
N PRO A 582 10.01 3.23 -0.62
CA PRO A 582 9.25 4.31 -1.25
C PRO A 582 8.42 3.82 -2.45
N VAL A 583 8.71 2.63 -2.96
CA VAL A 583 8.06 2.02 -4.13
C VAL A 583 7.85 0.54 -3.85
N ASP A 584 7.01 -0.11 -4.64
CA ASP A 584 6.77 -1.54 -4.50
C ASP A 584 8.00 -2.37 -4.93
N VAL A 585 8.35 -3.38 -4.14
CA VAL A 585 9.45 -4.31 -4.41
C VAL A 585 8.91 -5.74 -4.48
N VAL A 586 9.11 -6.39 -5.62
CA VAL A 586 8.70 -7.78 -5.88
C VAL A 586 9.93 -8.66 -6.04
N ALA A 587 10.16 -9.57 -5.09
CA ALA A 587 11.31 -10.47 -5.12
C ALA A 587 10.99 -11.82 -5.76
N TYR A 588 11.89 -12.32 -6.60
CA TYR A 588 11.87 -13.68 -7.15
C TYR A 588 13.05 -14.47 -6.59
N LEU A 589 12.78 -15.61 -5.94
CA LEU A 589 13.78 -16.38 -5.20
C LEU A 589 14.57 -17.32 -6.13
N PHE A 590 15.89 -17.40 -5.93
CA PHE A 590 16.76 -18.11 -6.85
C PHE A 590 16.77 -19.63 -6.64
N TYR A 591 16.59 -20.40 -7.72
CA TYR A 591 16.38 -21.85 -7.65
C TYR A 591 17.55 -22.67 -7.07
N LEU A 592 18.80 -22.19 -7.21
CA LEU A 592 19.97 -22.90 -6.67
C LEU A 592 20.08 -22.79 -5.15
N THR A 593 19.51 -21.74 -4.57
CA THR A 593 19.58 -21.46 -3.13
C THR A 593 18.26 -21.67 -2.41
N THR A 594 17.16 -21.81 -3.15
CA THR A 594 15.82 -21.89 -2.58
C THR A 594 14.96 -22.87 -3.39
N PRO A 595 14.57 -24.01 -2.80
CA PRO A 595 13.74 -25.00 -3.48
C PRO A 595 12.28 -24.52 -3.59
N ALA A 596 11.53 -25.07 -4.56
CA ALA A 596 10.21 -24.57 -4.93
C ALA A 596 9.19 -24.58 -3.78
N GLU A 597 9.27 -25.52 -2.84
CA GLU A 597 8.43 -25.55 -1.64
C GLU A 597 8.65 -24.36 -0.70
N GLU A 598 9.89 -23.89 -0.58
CA GLU A 598 10.20 -22.70 0.23
C GLU A 598 9.76 -21.43 -0.49
N VAL A 599 9.88 -21.39 -1.81
CA VAL A 599 9.32 -20.29 -2.62
C VAL A 599 7.81 -20.22 -2.44
N ALA A 600 7.11 -21.36 -2.52
CA ALA A 600 5.66 -21.41 -2.30
C ALA A 600 5.25 -20.95 -0.90
N ALA A 601 6.01 -21.32 0.13
CA ALA A 601 5.77 -20.86 1.50
C ALA A 601 6.00 -19.36 1.70
N ALA A 602 6.87 -18.74 0.90
CA ALA A 602 7.17 -17.32 0.97
C ALA A 602 6.32 -16.44 0.03
N HIS A 603 5.81 -17.02 -1.06
CA HIS A 603 5.02 -16.34 -2.08
C HIS A 603 3.76 -15.70 -1.52
N SER A 604 3.45 -14.47 -1.97
CA SER A 604 2.22 -13.76 -1.60
C SER A 604 1.78 -12.83 -2.73
N PRO A 605 0.49 -12.82 -3.10
CA PRO A 605 -0.07 -11.80 -4.00
C PRO A 605 -0.25 -10.46 -3.27
N ALA A 606 -0.34 -10.46 -1.95
CA ALA A 606 -0.52 -9.25 -1.15
C ALA A 606 0.82 -8.64 -0.73
N TYR A 607 0.91 -7.32 -0.85
CA TYR A 607 2.02 -6.54 -0.30
C TYR A 607 1.92 -6.40 1.22
N THR A 608 3.07 -6.53 1.88
CA THR A 608 3.26 -6.05 3.25
C THR A 608 4.16 -4.83 3.20
N LYS A 609 3.59 -3.62 3.37
CA LYS A 609 4.32 -2.34 3.33
C LYS A 609 5.26 -2.24 2.11
N HIS A 610 4.68 -2.35 0.91
CA HIS A 610 5.38 -2.30 -0.38
C HIS A 610 6.34 -3.45 -0.68
N PHE A 611 6.38 -4.54 0.11
CA PHE A 611 7.16 -5.73 -0.23
C PHE A 611 6.31 -6.99 -0.39
N ARG A 612 6.64 -7.82 -1.40
CA ARG A 612 6.14 -9.19 -1.53
C ARG A 612 7.13 -10.11 -2.24
N VAL A 613 6.93 -11.42 -2.09
CA VAL A 613 7.63 -12.44 -2.88
C VAL A 613 6.74 -12.82 -4.06
N GLY A 614 7.20 -12.52 -5.27
CA GLY A 614 6.47 -12.71 -6.51
C GLY A 614 6.54 -14.14 -7.05
N GLY A 615 7.65 -14.85 -6.85
CA GLY A 615 7.80 -16.20 -7.40
C GLY A 615 9.23 -16.74 -7.35
N GLY A 616 9.52 -17.70 -8.23
CA GLY A 616 10.86 -18.30 -8.39
C GLY A 616 11.60 -17.80 -9.63
N LYS A 617 12.93 -17.73 -9.57
CA LYS A 617 13.82 -17.41 -10.71
C LYS A 617 14.71 -18.61 -11.05
N ILE A 618 14.60 -19.09 -12.28
CA ILE A 618 15.47 -20.12 -12.87
C ILE A 618 16.47 -19.46 -13.84
N ASN A 619 17.70 -19.97 -13.85
CA ASN A 619 18.71 -19.61 -14.83
C ASN A 619 19.03 -20.81 -15.74
N LEU A 620 18.82 -20.69 -17.05
CA LEU A 620 18.97 -21.80 -17.97
C LEU A 620 20.23 -21.73 -18.84
N ASP A 621 20.75 -20.55 -19.13
CA ASP A 621 22.02 -20.38 -19.86
C ASP A 621 22.75 -19.12 -19.40
N GLY A 622 23.87 -18.79 -20.05
CA GLY A 622 24.68 -17.62 -19.70
C GLY A 622 24.43 -16.40 -20.59
N GLY A 623 25.45 -15.54 -20.66
CA GLY A 623 25.43 -14.27 -21.38
C GLY A 623 26.19 -14.31 -22.71
N SER A 624 25.74 -13.49 -23.66
CA SER A 624 26.31 -13.39 -25.02
C SER A 624 27.75 -12.85 -25.04
N PRO A 625 28.11 -11.81 -24.27
CA PRO A 625 29.50 -11.33 -24.23
C PRO A 625 30.48 -12.39 -23.73
N GLY A 626 30.05 -13.23 -22.78
CA GLY A 626 30.82 -14.35 -22.25
C GLY A 626 30.77 -15.62 -23.09
N ARG A 627 30.04 -15.64 -24.22
CA ARG A 627 29.83 -16.82 -25.08
C ARG A 627 29.17 -18.02 -24.38
N THR A 628 28.41 -17.79 -23.32
CA THR A 628 27.79 -18.86 -22.52
C THR A 628 26.29 -19.02 -22.76
N ALA A 629 25.69 -18.16 -23.59
CA ALA A 629 24.31 -18.36 -24.07
C ALA A 629 24.23 -19.61 -24.95
N PHE A 630 23.17 -20.40 -24.80
CA PHE A 630 23.05 -21.70 -25.46
C PHE A 630 22.32 -21.61 -26.80
N LEU A 631 23.07 -21.81 -27.89
CA LEU A 631 22.59 -21.58 -29.25
C LEU A 631 22.34 -22.89 -30.01
N ARG A 632 21.40 -22.87 -30.96
CA ARG A 632 21.20 -23.97 -31.92
C ARG A 632 22.41 -24.10 -32.86
N GLU A 633 22.97 -22.97 -33.26
CA GLU A 633 24.13 -22.87 -34.17
C GLU A 633 25.37 -22.30 -33.46
N PRO A 634 26.60 -22.70 -33.85
CA PRO A 634 27.83 -22.18 -33.26
C PRO A 634 27.95 -20.66 -33.29
N TYR A 635 28.74 -20.10 -32.38
CA TYR A 635 29.08 -18.67 -32.39
C TYR A 635 29.78 -18.26 -33.70
N HIS A 636 29.54 -17.02 -34.14
CA HIS A 636 29.95 -16.54 -35.47
C HIS A 636 31.46 -16.55 -35.67
N LYS A 637 32.22 -15.92 -34.77
CA LYS A 637 33.68 -16.09 -34.72
C LYS A 637 33.99 -17.24 -33.76
N GLN A 638 34.69 -18.27 -34.18
CA GLN A 638 35.14 -19.33 -33.26
C GLN A 638 36.53 -18.99 -32.72
N LEU A 639 36.78 -19.24 -31.43
CA LEU A 639 38.13 -19.13 -30.87
C LEU A 639 38.91 -20.42 -31.17
N PRO A 640 40.26 -20.37 -31.21
CA PRO A 640 41.06 -21.57 -31.39
C PRO A 640 40.71 -22.65 -30.34
N GLY A 641 40.37 -23.86 -30.79
CA GLY A 641 39.95 -24.96 -29.91
C GLY A 641 38.45 -25.00 -29.59
N GLU A 642 37.65 -24.05 -30.07
CA GLU A 642 36.19 -23.98 -29.88
C GLU A 642 35.41 -24.36 -31.16
N GLU A 643 35.91 -25.31 -31.95
CA GLU A 643 35.27 -25.73 -33.19
C GLU A 643 33.85 -26.25 -32.93
N GLY A 644 32.86 -25.57 -33.50
CA GLY A 644 31.43 -25.90 -33.29
C GLY A 644 30.86 -25.48 -31.93
N TYR A 645 31.57 -24.69 -31.12
CA TYR A 645 31.08 -24.23 -29.83
C TYR A 645 29.85 -23.35 -29.94
N ARG A 646 28.84 -23.66 -29.12
CA ARG A 646 27.49 -23.06 -29.15
C ARG A 646 26.99 -22.64 -27.77
N GLY A 647 27.88 -22.52 -26.78
CA GLY A 647 27.50 -22.34 -25.38
C GLY A 647 26.87 -23.62 -24.79
N TYR A 648 26.24 -23.48 -23.63
CA TYR A 648 25.74 -24.62 -22.87
C TYR A 648 24.57 -24.24 -21.96
N SER A 649 23.76 -25.23 -21.60
CA SER A 649 22.69 -25.08 -20.63
C SER A 649 23.21 -25.24 -19.21
N SER A 650 22.71 -24.44 -18.27
CA SER A 650 22.91 -24.62 -16.83
C SER A 650 22.19 -25.87 -16.31
N ILE A 651 21.19 -26.35 -17.04
CA ILE A 651 20.44 -27.59 -16.75
C ILE A 651 20.36 -28.39 -18.05
N GLU A 652 21.43 -29.14 -18.35
CA GLU A 652 21.56 -29.90 -19.61
C GLU A 652 20.48 -30.99 -19.78
N ASP A 653 20.12 -31.67 -18.69
CA ASP A 653 19.10 -32.72 -18.74
C ASP A 653 17.69 -32.12 -18.78
N GLN A 654 16.99 -32.31 -19.90
CA GLN A 654 15.64 -31.78 -20.09
C GLN A 654 14.65 -32.32 -19.06
N GLY A 655 14.75 -33.60 -18.66
CA GLY A 655 13.85 -34.18 -17.67
C GLY A 655 13.95 -33.49 -16.31
N ARG A 656 15.16 -33.14 -15.88
CA ARG A 656 15.40 -32.34 -14.67
C ARG A 656 14.81 -30.94 -14.76
N LEU A 657 14.88 -30.30 -15.93
CA LEU A 657 14.23 -29.00 -16.14
C LEU A 657 12.70 -29.13 -16.11
N ASP A 658 12.14 -30.14 -16.78
CA ASP A 658 10.71 -30.43 -16.79
C ASP A 658 10.19 -30.66 -15.36
N ASP A 659 10.89 -31.47 -14.55
CA ASP A 659 10.55 -31.73 -13.15
C ASP A 659 10.65 -30.46 -12.29
N LEU A 660 11.67 -29.63 -12.52
CA LEU A 660 11.84 -28.37 -11.80
C LEU A 660 10.70 -27.39 -12.11
N VAL A 661 10.37 -27.17 -13.39
CA VAL A 661 9.25 -26.30 -13.80
C VAL A 661 7.92 -26.87 -13.30
N ALA A 662 7.72 -28.18 -13.41
CA ALA A 662 6.54 -28.86 -12.88
C ALA A 662 6.36 -28.66 -11.36
N SER A 663 7.46 -28.59 -10.60
CA SER A 663 7.37 -28.37 -9.14
C SER A 663 6.80 -27.00 -8.77
N TYR A 664 7.09 -25.94 -9.55
CA TYR A 664 6.48 -24.62 -9.37
C TYR A 664 5.02 -24.60 -9.83
N TYR A 665 4.71 -25.23 -10.96
CA TYR A 665 3.35 -25.29 -11.51
C TYR A 665 2.40 -26.07 -10.61
N GLU A 666 2.85 -27.17 -10.00
CA GLU A 666 2.07 -27.95 -9.02
C GLU A 666 1.64 -27.12 -7.81
N ARG A 667 2.40 -26.07 -7.47
CA ARG A 667 2.20 -25.21 -6.30
C ARG A 667 1.56 -23.86 -6.65
N ASP A 668 1.20 -23.65 -7.93
CA ASP A 668 0.70 -22.39 -8.47
C ASP A 668 1.58 -21.17 -8.12
N VAL A 669 2.91 -21.36 -8.18
CA VAL A 669 3.89 -20.30 -7.94
C VAL A 669 4.34 -19.71 -9.28
N PRO A 670 4.28 -18.37 -9.46
CA PRO A 670 4.80 -17.71 -10.67
C PRO A 670 6.30 -17.96 -10.86
N LEU A 671 6.71 -18.06 -12.13
CA LEU A 671 8.07 -18.43 -12.49
C LEU A 671 8.66 -17.46 -13.50
N ALA A 672 9.91 -17.06 -13.27
CA ALA A 672 10.75 -16.35 -14.20
C ALA A 672 11.90 -17.25 -14.65
N ILE A 673 12.06 -17.44 -15.96
CA ILE A 673 13.09 -18.33 -16.53
C ILE A 673 13.97 -17.49 -17.46
N HIS A 674 15.24 -17.35 -17.09
CA HIS A 674 16.25 -16.79 -18.00
C HIS A 674 16.52 -17.78 -19.13
N ALA A 675 16.38 -17.31 -20.37
CA ALA A 675 16.79 -18.03 -21.58
C ALA A 675 17.20 -17.03 -22.66
N LEU A 676 18.49 -16.92 -22.90
CA LEU A 676 19.03 -15.93 -23.83
C LEU A 676 19.19 -16.49 -25.24
N GLY A 677 19.81 -17.67 -25.37
CA GLY A 677 20.06 -18.35 -26.63
C GLY A 677 18.86 -19.15 -27.15
N ASP A 678 18.78 -19.35 -28.46
CA ASP A 678 17.66 -20.07 -29.09
C ASP A 678 17.56 -21.53 -28.66
N ALA A 679 18.65 -22.23 -28.37
CA ALA A 679 18.56 -23.60 -27.85
C ALA A 679 18.06 -23.64 -26.39
N ALA A 680 18.38 -22.64 -25.56
CA ALA A 680 17.77 -22.51 -24.23
C ALA A 680 16.26 -22.20 -24.33
N VAL A 681 15.84 -21.39 -25.31
CA VAL A 681 14.41 -21.14 -25.55
C VAL A 681 13.66 -22.42 -25.94
N ASP A 682 14.27 -23.34 -26.70
CA ASP A 682 13.67 -24.65 -26.97
C ASP A 682 13.41 -25.45 -25.69
N GLN A 683 14.40 -25.47 -24.78
CA GLN A 683 14.26 -26.13 -23.50
C GLN A 683 13.14 -25.51 -22.64
N CYS A 684 13.02 -24.18 -22.64
CA CYS A 684 11.92 -23.47 -21.97
C CYS A 684 10.55 -23.84 -22.55
N ILE A 685 10.41 -23.80 -23.88
CA ILE A 685 9.15 -24.16 -24.55
C ILE A 685 8.74 -25.58 -24.21
N HIS A 686 9.69 -26.53 -24.20
CA HIS A 686 9.41 -27.91 -23.82
C HIS A 686 8.91 -28.03 -22.38
N ALA A 687 9.65 -27.46 -21.42
CA ALA A 687 9.35 -27.56 -20.00
C ALA A 687 8.02 -26.87 -19.62
N VAL A 688 7.79 -25.66 -20.14
CA VAL A 688 6.53 -24.93 -19.90
C VAL A 688 5.35 -25.69 -20.49
N ARG A 689 5.46 -26.18 -21.73
CA ARG A 689 4.39 -26.96 -22.37
C ARG A 689 4.10 -28.26 -21.61
N ALA A 690 5.13 -28.97 -21.18
CA ALA A 690 4.97 -30.19 -20.39
C ALA A 690 4.27 -29.91 -19.05
N ALA A 691 4.66 -28.82 -18.38
CA ALA A 691 4.06 -28.41 -17.12
C ALA A 691 2.59 -27.95 -17.29
N GLU A 692 2.26 -27.17 -18.33
CA GLU A 692 0.87 -26.78 -18.63
C GLU A 692 -0.02 -27.99 -18.95
N GLN A 693 0.50 -28.98 -19.68
CA GLN A 693 -0.23 -30.22 -19.96
C GLN A 693 -0.50 -31.02 -18.69
N ARG A 694 0.45 -31.03 -17.75
CA ARG A 694 0.32 -31.74 -16.47
C ARG A 694 -0.59 -31.00 -15.48
N PHE A 695 -0.58 -29.67 -15.50
CA PHE A 695 -1.30 -28.79 -14.58
C PHE A 695 -2.11 -27.71 -15.33
N PRO A 696 -3.16 -28.07 -16.09
CA PRO A 696 -3.89 -27.13 -16.92
C PRO A 696 -4.76 -26.15 -16.12
N GLY A 697 -5.03 -24.97 -16.68
CA GLY A 697 -6.13 -24.09 -16.27
C GLY A 697 -5.81 -23.00 -15.24
N ALA A 698 -4.55 -22.84 -14.83
CA ALA A 698 -4.15 -21.67 -14.03
C ALA A 698 -3.53 -20.58 -14.91
N ASP A 699 -3.82 -19.33 -14.58
CA ASP A 699 -3.19 -18.12 -15.12
C ASP A 699 -1.83 -17.95 -14.44
N ARG A 700 -0.74 -18.33 -15.13
CA ARG A 700 0.63 -18.39 -14.58
C ARG A 700 1.57 -17.37 -15.20
N ARG A 701 1.30 -16.94 -16.44
CA ARG A 701 2.03 -15.87 -17.15
C ARG A 701 3.55 -16.03 -17.04
N THR A 702 4.05 -17.26 -17.21
CA THR A 702 5.46 -17.58 -16.97
C THR A 702 6.36 -16.64 -17.75
N GLN A 703 7.30 -16.01 -17.04
CA GLN A 703 8.12 -14.94 -17.59
C GLN A 703 9.36 -15.56 -18.23
N LEU A 704 9.51 -15.39 -19.54
CA LEU A 704 10.70 -15.83 -20.25
C LEU A 704 11.60 -14.61 -20.47
N ILE A 705 12.73 -14.61 -19.75
CA ILE A 705 13.62 -13.46 -19.63
C ILE A 705 14.72 -13.45 -20.70
N HIS A 706 15.02 -12.25 -21.21
CA HIS A 706 16.01 -11.88 -22.22
C HIS A 706 15.60 -12.25 -23.65
N LEU A 707 15.44 -13.54 -23.95
CA LEU A 707 14.99 -14.04 -25.27
C LEU A 707 15.75 -13.42 -26.45
N GLN A 708 17.03 -13.12 -26.26
CA GLN A 708 17.77 -12.27 -27.18
C GLN A 708 17.88 -12.88 -28.59
N GLN A 709 17.92 -14.21 -28.69
CA GLN A 709 17.99 -14.95 -29.95
C GLN A 709 16.73 -15.77 -30.25
N VAL A 710 15.57 -15.48 -29.64
CA VAL A 710 14.32 -16.21 -29.98
C VAL A 710 14.02 -16.14 -31.49
N GLN A 711 13.63 -17.27 -32.07
CA GLN A 711 13.34 -17.39 -33.51
C GLN A 711 11.83 -17.38 -33.81
N GLU A 712 11.45 -17.15 -35.07
CA GLU A 712 10.05 -17.05 -35.49
C GLU A 712 9.24 -18.34 -35.21
N ASP A 713 9.83 -19.52 -35.42
CA ASP A 713 9.20 -20.81 -35.09
C ASP A 713 8.95 -20.98 -33.59
N GLN A 714 9.82 -20.38 -32.77
CA GLN A 714 9.69 -20.38 -31.31
C GLN A 714 8.62 -19.39 -30.87
N LEU A 715 8.51 -18.21 -31.50
CA LEU A 715 7.41 -17.28 -31.25
C LEU A 715 6.05 -17.90 -31.62
N ASP A 716 5.96 -18.64 -32.74
CA ASP A 716 4.76 -19.39 -33.10
C ASP A 716 4.40 -20.43 -32.03
N ALA A 717 5.41 -21.13 -31.49
CA ALA A 717 5.22 -22.11 -30.43
C ALA A 717 4.81 -21.50 -29.09
N LEU A 718 5.33 -20.30 -28.76
CA LEU A 718 5.04 -19.55 -27.53
C LEU A 718 3.64 -18.93 -27.56
N ALA A 719 3.12 -18.56 -28.73
CA ALA A 719 1.77 -17.99 -28.89
C ALA A 719 0.64 -18.93 -28.40
N GLY A 720 0.93 -20.23 -28.26
CA GLY A 720 0.02 -21.22 -27.69
C GLY A 720 0.18 -21.48 -26.19
N LEU A 721 1.04 -20.75 -25.49
CA LEU A 721 1.36 -20.93 -24.06
C LEU A 721 1.02 -19.66 -23.27
N ASP A 722 0.78 -19.79 -21.97
CA ASP A 722 0.53 -18.65 -21.08
C ASP A 722 1.84 -18.07 -20.54
N VAL A 723 2.50 -17.28 -21.39
CA VAL A 723 3.83 -16.71 -21.16
C VAL A 723 3.88 -15.21 -21.38
N THR A 724 4.80 -14.55 -20.67
CA THR A 724 5.20 -13.17 -20.94
C THR A 724 6.64 -13.15 -21.44
N LEU A 725 6.89 -12.46 -22.54
CA LEU A 725 8.23 -12.35 -23.14
C LEU A 725 8.86 -11.04 -22.69
N THR A 726 9.99 -11.09 -21.99
CA THR A 726 10.65 -9.87 -21.50
C THR A 726 12.01 -9.67 -22.16
N PHE A 727 12.15 -8.58 -22.91
CA PHE A 727 13.28 -8.33 -23.80
C PHE A 727 14.25 -7.29 -23.24
N GLN A 728 15.54 -7.59 -23.34
CA GLN A 728 16.63 -6.67 -23.02
C GLN A 728 17.04 -5.83 -24.24
N VAL A 729 16.16 -4.93 -24.66
CA VAL A 729 16.32 -4.16 -25.92
C VAL A 729 17.52 -3.23 -25.94
N ALA A 730 18.03 -2.79 -24.78
CA ALA A 730 19.22 -1.96 -24.68
C ALA A 730 20.46 -2.63 -25.30
N HIS A 731 20.53 -3.97 -25.34
CA HIS A 731 21.61 -4.70 -26.00
C HIS A 731 21.76 -4.37 -27.49
N ASN A 732 20.68 -3.97 -28.15
CA ASN A 732 20.73 -3.52 -29.54
C ASN A 732 21.69 -2.34 -29.69
N TYR A 733 21.66 -1.40 -28.74
CA TYR A 733 22.54 -0.24 -28.74
C TYR A 733 23.93 -0.57 -28.23
N TYR A 734 24.02 -1.10 -27.00
CA TYR A 734 25.31 -1.30 -26.31
C TYR A 734 26.20 -2.35 -26.97
N PHE A 735 25.61 -3.45 -27.43
CA PHE A 735 26.36 -4.62 -27.94
C PHE A 735 26.05 -4.96 -29.39
N GLY A 736 25.13 -4.27 -30.07
CA GLY A 736 24.73 -4.62 -31.44
C GLY A 736 25.90 -4.71 -32.43
N ASP A 737 26.86 -3.77 -32.36
CA ASP A 737 28.05 -3.81 -33.22
C ASP A 737 28.95 -5.02 -32.92
N PHE A 738 29.15 -5.33 -31.64
CA PHE A 738 29.93 -6.48 -31.18
C PHE A 738 29.25 -7.81 -31.53
N HIS A 739 27.94 -7.90 -31.33
CA HIS A 739 27.13 -9.05 -31.72
C HIS A 739 27.23 -9.32 -33.21
N ARG A 740 27.13 -8.28 -34.03
CA ARG A 740 27.26 -8.38 -35.48
C ARG A 740 28.64 -8.85 -35.91
N ALA A 741 29.70 -8.34 -35.26
CA ALA A 741 31.07 -8.57 -35.68
C ALA A 741 31.72 -9.82 -35.08
N VAL A 742 31.23 -10.32 -33.94
CA VAL A 742 31.92 -11.32 -33.12
C VAL A 742 31.02 -12.46 -32.68
N ILE A 743 29.83 -12.17 -32.16
CA ILE A 743 29.01 -13.16 -31.45
C ILE A 743 28.03 -13.89 -32.39
N TYR A 744 27.09 -13.18 -33.00
CA TYR A 744 26.00 -13.78 -33.78
C TYR A 744 26.19 -13.68 -35.28
N GLY A 745 26.99 -12.70 -35.74
CA GLY A 745 27.16 -12.43 -37.17
C GLY A 745 26.03 -11.55 -37.72
N PRO A 746 26.15 -11.11 -38.99
CA PRO A 746 25.25 -10.13 -39.59
C PRO A 746 23.78 -10.54 -39.54
N GLU A 747 23.47 -11.75 -40.00
CA GLU A 747 22.08 -12.19 -40.21
C GLU A 747 21.32 -12.38 -38.90
N ARG A 748 21.92 -13.07 -37.92
CA ARG A 748 21.30 -13.30 -36.61
C ARG A 748 21.18 -12.02 -35.76
N THR A 749 22.03 -11.01 -36.03
CA THR A 749 21.95 -9.72 -35.32
C THR A 749 20.73 -8.89 -35.73
N GLU A 750 20.26 -9.02 -36.97
CA GLU A 750 19.02 -8.35 -37.41
C GLU A 750 17.81 -8.80 -36.57
N ARG A 751 17.82 -10.05 -36.08
CA ARG A 751 16.73 -10.66 -35.32
C ARG A 751 16.82 -10.47 -33.80
N LEU A 752 17.77 -9.68 -33.29
CA LEU A 752 17.91 -9.48 -31.84
C LEU A 752 16.63 -8.91 -31.22
N ASN A 753 16.16 -9.50 -30.12
CA ASN A 753 15.00 -9.02 -29.35
C ASN A 753 13.79 -8.69 -30.26
N PRO A 754 13.15 -9.68 -30.93
CA PRO A 754 12.17 -9.46 -31.98
C PRO A 754 10.78 -9.07 -31.43
N ALA A 755 10.68 -7.90 -30.81
CA ALA A 755 9.48 -7.44 -30.12
C ALA A 755 8.26 -7.25 -31.06
N ARG A 756 8.46 -6.76 -32.29
CA ARG A 756 7.36 -6.61 -33.26
C ARG A 756 6.77 -7.96 -33.65
N SER A 757 7.62 -8.94 -33.95
CA SER A 757 7.19 -10.30 -34.29
C SER A 757 6.41 -10.96 -33.15
N ALA A 758 6.78 -10.71 -31.89
CA ALA A 758 6.04 -11.20 -30.73
C ALA A 758 4.65 -10.52 -30.61
N LEU A 759 4.60 -9.19 -30.70
CA LEU A 759 3.34 -8.45 -30.62
C LEU A 759 2.37 -8.78 -31.76
N ASP A 760 2.87 -9.05 -32.97
CA ASP A 760 2.03 -9.48 -34.12
C ASP A 760 1.31 -10.82 -33.88
N ARG A 761 1.79 -11.62 -32.92
CA ARG A 761 1.20 -12.89 -32.50
C ARG A 761 0.31 -12.76 -31.26
N GLY A 762 0.11 -11.54 -30.75
CA GLY A 762 -0.68 -11.30 -29.54
C GLY A 762 0.02 -11.75 -28.26
N LEU A 763 1.34 -11.99 -28.29
CA LEU A 763 2.12 -12.27 -27.10
C LEU A 763 2.28 -11.02 -26.24
N SER A 764 2.21 -11.20 -24.92
CA SER A 764 2.53 -10.16 -23.94
C SER A 764 4.04 -9.89 -23.94
N VAL A 765 4.43 -8.62 -24.03
CA VAL A 765 5.82 -8.18 -24.14
C VAL A 765 6.13 -7.12 -23.10
N THR A 766 7.24 -7.30 -22.38
CA THR A 766 7.81 -6.26 -21.51
C THR A 766 9.26 -5.95 -21.86
N LEU A 767 9.76 -4.83 -21.36
CA LEU A 767 11.13 -4.35 -21.59
C LEU A 767 11.85 -4.17 -20.26
N HIS A 768 13.15 -4.44 -20.23
CA HIS A 768 13.95 -4.32 -19.00
C HIS A 768 15.40 -3.90 -19.21
N HIS A 769 15.98 -3.31 -18.17
CA HIS A 769 17.40 -2.92 -18.10
C HIS A 769 18.30 -4.06 -17.72
N ASP A 770 17.79 -4.96 -16.87
CA ASP A 770 18.61 -5.91 -16.13
C ASP A 770 19.64 -5.17 -15.26
N SER A 771 19.24 -4.07 -14.62
CA SER A 771 20.19 -3.26 -13.85
C SER A 771 20.82 -4.11 -12.74
N PRO A 772 22.15 -4.07 -12.57
CA PRO A 772 23.08 -3.03 -13.04
C PRO A 772 23.79 -3.29 -14.37
N VAL A 773 23.39 -4.31 -15.16
CA VAL A 773 23.99 -4.59 -16.48
C VAL A 773 23.90 -3.37 -17.39
N HIS A 774 22.71 -2.74 -17.46
CA HIS A 774 22.54 -1.40 -18.01
C HIS A 774 22.02 -0.43 -16.93
N PRO A 775 22.33 0.88 -17.05
CA PRO A 775 21.80 1.88 -16.14
C PRO A 775 20.26 1.88 -16.09
N VAL A 776 19.69 2.21 -14.93
CA VAL A 776 18.24 2.43 -14.77
C VAL A 776 17.83 3.68 -15.56
N ASP A 777 17.31 3.49 -16.76
CA ASP A 777 16.91 4.57 -17.69
C ASP A 777 15.74 4.10 -18.58
N PRO A 778 14.47 4.33 -18.21
CA PRO A 778 13.33 3.87 -19.00
C PRO A 778 13.36 4.44 -20.42
N PHE A 779 13.85 5.67 -20.59
CA PHE A 779 13.84 6.35 -21.88
C PHE A 779 14.84 5.75 -22.85
N MET A 780 15.95 5.21 -22.36
CA MET A 780 16.85 4.39 -23.15
C MET A 780 16.17 3.11 -23.65
N LEU A 781 15.30 2.45 -22.87
CA LEU A 781 14.54 1.28 -23.35
C LEU A 781 13.51 1.67 -24.42
N LEU A 782 12.73 2.72 -24.16
CA LEU A 782 11.75 3.22 -25.11
C LEU A 782 12.45 3.60 -26.43
N TRP A 783 13.55 4.33 -26.35
CA TRP A 783 14.34 4.71 -27.53
C TRP A 783 14.96 3.51 -28.25
N ALA A 784 15.56 2.55 -27.53
CA ALA A 784 16.22 1.40 -28.14
C ALA A 784 15.22 0.45 -28.83
N SER A 785 13.98 0.37 -28.35
CA SER A 785 12.91 -0.42 -28.97
C SER A 785 12.31 0.25 -30.21
N VAL A 786 12.25 1.58 -30.23
CA VAL A 786 11.73 2.37 -31.38
C VAL A 786 12.78 2.55 -32.47
N GLU A 787 14.02 2.92 -32.11
CA GLU A 787 15.05 3.29 -33.10
C GLU A 787 15.92 2.09 -33.51
N ARG A 788 16.17 1.14 -32.60
CA ARG A 788 17.01 -0.05 -32.82
C ARG A 788 18.37 0.26 -33.48
N THR A 789 18.99 1.37 -33.08
CA THR A 789 20.32 1.77 -33.57
C THR A 789 21.42 1.27 -32.65
N THR A 790 22.56 0.85 -33.21
CA THR A 790 23.79 0.53 -32.49
C THR A 790 24.61 1.79 -32.17
N ARG A 791 25.67 1.66 -31.37
CA ARG A 791 26.63 2.74 -31.09
C ARG A 791 27.26 3.34 -32.36
N SER A 792 27.51 2.53 -33.39
CA SER A 792 28.03 3.01 -34.68
C SER A 792 26.98 3.72 -35.56
N GLY A 793 25.73 3.84 -35.09
CA GLY A 793 24.62 4.45 -35.83
C GLY A 793 23.94 3.50 -36.81
N ARG A 794 24.25 2.19 -36.77
CA ARG A 794 23.61 1.19 -37.62
C ARG A 794 22.24 0.83 -37.08
N VAL A 795 21.22 0.86 -37.92
CA VAL A 795 19.90 0.26 -37.59
C VAL A 795 20.00 -1.26 -37.75
N ILE A 796 19.54 -2.01 -36.75
CA ILE A 796 19.44 -3.48 -36.80
C ILE A 796 17.97 -3.92 -36.69
N GLY A 797 17.54 -4.84 -37.55
CA GLY A 797 16.16 -5.34 -37.62
C GLY A 797 15.11 -4.23 -37.66
N PRO A 798 15.10 -3.35 -38.67
CA PRO A 798 14.14 -2.24 -38.75
C PRO A 798 12.68 -2.69 -38.69
N GLU A 799 12.37 -3.90 -39.14
CA GLU A 799 11.05 -4.55 -39.05
C GLU A 799 10.67 -4.93 -37.61
N GLN A 800 11.64 -5.03 -36.69
CA GLN A 800 11.41 -5.35 -35.28
C GLN A 800 11.13 -4.12 -34.40
N ARG A 801 11.01 -2.93 -34.99
CA ARG A 801 10.67 -1.70 -34.28
C ARG A 801 9.22 -1.76 -33.78
N ILE A 802 9.01 -1.26 -32.57
CA ILE A 802 7.67 -1.03 -32.01
C ILE A 802 7.41 0.48 -31.90
N SER A 803 6.15 0.88 -31.82
CA SER A 803 5.80 2.29 -31.62
C SER A 803 6.13 2.75 -30.19
N THR A 804 6.29 4.06 -30.00
CA THR A 804 6.46 4.63 -28.65
C THR A 804 5.33 4.24 -27.71
N GLN A 805 4.08 4.21 -28.21
CA GLN A 805 2.92 3.78 -27.43
C GLN A 805 3.07 2.34 -26.93
N GLN A 806 3.45 1.41 -27.82
CA GLN A 806 3.68 0.01 -27.44
C GLN A 806 4.85 -0.15 -26.47
N ALA A 807 5.91 0.65 -26.62
CA ALA A 807 7.03 0.64 -25.69
C ALA A 807 6.62 1.16 -24.29
N LEU A 808 5.75 2.18 -24.22
CA LEU A 808 5.18 2.65 -22.96
C LEU A 808 4.29 1.58 -22.31
N GLU A 809 3.43 0.93 -23.09
CA GLU A 809 2.59 -0.19 -22.61
C GLU A 809 3.45 -1.33 -22.05
N ALA A 810 4.51 -1.71 -22.77
CA ALA A 810 5.48 -2.73 -22.38
C ALA A 810 6.25 -2.41 -21.07
N SER A 811 6.34 -1.13 -20.70
CA SER A 811 7.00 -0.65 -19.48
C SER A 811 6.02 -0.19 -18.38
N THR A 812 4.71 -0.31 -18.60
CA THR A 812 3.66 0.09 -17.65
C THR A 812 2.64 -1.04 -17.46
N ILE A 813 1.55 -1.05 -18.25
CA ILE A 813 0.43 -1.98 -18.07
C ILE A 813 0.82 -3.43 -18.32
N GLU A 814 1.70 -3.72 -19.29
CA GLU A 814 2.18 -5.10 -19.51
C GLU A 814 3.14 -5.55 -18.39
N GLY A 815 3.93 -4.62 -17.82
CA GLY A 815 4.72 -4.89 -16.63
C GLY A 815 3.85 -5.20 -15.41
N ALA A 816 2.76 -4.44 -15.22
CA ALA A 816 1.78 -4.73 -14.18
C ALA A 816 1.10 -6.09 -14.42
N ARG A 817 0.71 -6.40 -15.66
CA ARG A 817 0.15 -7.69 -16.08
C ARG A 817 1.12 -8.85 -15.79
N GLN A 818 2.41 -8.69 -16.09
CA GLN A 818 3.45 -9.68 -15.80
C GLN A 818 3.51 -10.04 -14.31
N LEU A 819 3.16 -9.09 -13.44
CA LEU A 819 3.19 -9.22 -11.98
C LEU A 819 1.83 -9.52 -11.34
N PHE A 820 0.76 -9.71 -12.15
CA PHE A 820 -0.63 -9.89 -11.70
C PHE A 820 -1.24 -8.65 -11.00
N GLU A 821 -0.85 -7.46 -11.45
CA GLU A 821 -1.22 -6.18 -10.84
C GLU A 821 -1.91 -5.23 -11.80
N GLU A 822 -2.31 -5.69 -12.99
CA GLU A 822 -2.99 -4.87 -14.00
C GLU A 822 -4.30 -4.27 -13.47
N GLU A 823 -5.00 -4.94 -12.55
CA GLU A 823 -6.22 -4.42 -11.92
C GLU A 823 -5.93 -3.36 -10.84
N LEU A 824 -4.67 -3.26 -10.39
CA LEU A 824 -4.26 -2.34 -9.33
C LEU A 824 -3.52 -1.12 -9.88
N LYS A 825 -2.71 -1.27 -10.94
CA LYS A 825 -1.80 -0.24 -11.46
C LYS A 825 -1.44 -0.49 -12.93
N GLY A 826 -0.50 0.30 -13.47
CA GLY A 826 0.00 0.19 -14.84
C GLY A 826 -0.81 0.98 -15.86
N SER A 827 -2.00 1.46 -15.49
CA SER A 827 -2.81 2.40 -16.26
C SER A 827 -3.50 3.42 -15.33
N ILE A 828 -3.91 4.55 -15.89
CA ILE A 828 -4.70 5.57 -15.21
C ILE A 828 -6.18 5.27 -15.44
N GLU A 829 -6.77 4.46 -14.55
CA GLU A 829 -8.18 4.06 -14.60
C GLU A 829 -8.84 4.20 -13.22
N VAL A 830 -10.14 4.46 -13.21
CA VAL A 830 -10.91 4.59 -11.96
C VAL A 830 -10.79 3.31 -11.13
N GLY A 831 -10.51 3.46 -9.84
CA GLY A 831 -10.30 2.38 -8.88
C GLY A 831 -8.83 1.99 -8.67
N LYS A 832 -7.96 2.21 -9.65
CA LYS A 832 -6.52 1.87 -9.58
C LYS A 832 -5.75 2.82 -8.66
N LEU A 833 -4.56 2.40 -8.26
CA LEU A 833 -3.63 3.20 -7.48
C LEU A 833 -3.14 4.39 -8.30
N ALA A 834 -2.97 5.52 -7.63
CA ALA A 834 -2.40 6.74 -8.20
C ALA A 834 -0.87 6.67 -8.24
N ASP A 835 -0.36 5.67 -8.98
CA ASP A 835 1.05 5.46 -9.24
C ASP A 835 1.39 6.16 -10.57
N PHE A 836 2.03 7.32 -10.50
CA PHE A 836 2.25 8.20 -11.65
C PHE A 836 3.72 8.60 -11.83
N VAL A 837 4.02 9.02 -13.05
CA VAL A 837 5.22 9.78 -13.38
C VAL A 837 4.82 11.05 -14.13
N ILE A 838 5.46 12.16 -13.78
CA ILE A 838 5.37 13.43 -14.51
C ILE A 838 6.66 13.66 -15.27
N LEU A 839 6.55 13.80 -16.58
CA LEU A 839 7.66 14.03 -17.50
C LEU A 839 7.68 15.47 -18.00
N ASP A 840 8.87 15.97 -18.32
CA ASP A 840 9.05 17.32 -18.86
C ASP A 840 8.27 17.59 -20.16
N ARG A 841 8.01 16.54 -20.96
CA ARG A 841 7.21 16.59 -22.19
C ARG A 841 6.61 15.22 -22.52
N SER A 842 5.63 15.20 -23.42
CA SER A 842 5.00 13.95 -23.88
C SER A 842 5.99 13.07 -24.64
N PRO A 843 6.11 11.76 -24.28
CA PRO A 843 6.92 10.83 -25.07
C PRO A 843 6.41 10.62 -26.50
N LEU A 844 5.10 10.78 -26.74
CA LEU A 844 4.50 10.62 -28.06
C LEU A 844 4.92 11.72 -29.04
N ASP A 845 5.33 12.89 -28.54
CA ASP A 845 5.81 14.01 -29.34
C ASP A 845 7.34 13.97 -29.58
N ALA A 846 8.04 13.09 -28.86
CA ALA A 846 9.50 12.94 -28.91
C ALA A 846 9.96 12.07 -30.09
N SER A 847 9.76 12.54 -31.32
CA SER A 847 10.27 11.88 -32.54
C SER A 847 11.75 12.19 -32.82
N GLY A 848 12.40 11.33 -33.63
CA GLY A 848 13.73 11.57 -34.20
C GLY A 848 14.91 11.47 -33.22
N GLY A 849 14.88 10.48 -32.33
CA GLY A 849 15.96 10.22 -31.37
C GLY A 849 15.94 11.02 -30.07
N ARG A 850 14.96 11.92 -29.86
CA ARG A 850 14.80 12.73 -28.63
C ARG A 850 14.11 12.02 -27.46
N LEU A 851 13.69 10.77 -27.68
CA LEU A 851 12.98 9.96 -26.68
C LEU A 851 13.87 9.66 -25.47
N LYS A 852 15.15 9.36 -25.69
CA LYS A 852 16.15 9.13 -24.63
C LYS A 852 16.52 10.37 -23.80
N ASP A 853 16.15 11.57 -24.26
CA ASP A 853 16.47 12.85 -23.59
C ASP A 853 15.30 13.34 -22.71
N LEU A 854 14.30 12.50 -22.46
CA LEU A 854 13.19 12.82 -21.55
C LEU A 854 13.68 12.85 -20.11
N VAL A 855 12.99 13.64 -19.28
CA VAL A 855 13.35 13.79 -17.88
C VAL A 855 12.13 13.58 -17.00
N VAL A 856 12.28 12.69 -16.01
CA VAL A 856 11.32 12.56 -14.92
C VAL A 856 11.44 13.76 -14.00
N LEU A 857 10.34 14.52 -13.88
CA LEU A 857 10.21 15.65 -12.97
C LEU A 857 9.66 15.21 -11.62
N GLU A 858 8.73 14.26 -11.62
CA GLU A 858 8.11 13.75 -10.40
C GLU A 858 7.71 12.29 -10.56
N THR A 859 7.84 11.53 -9.47
CA THR A 859 7.33 10.16 -9.34
C THR A 859 6.44 10.11 -8.12
N ILE A 860 5.25 9.56 -8.30
CA ILE A 860 4.16 9.57 -7.32
C ILE A 860 3.76 8.13 -7.08
N LYS A 861 3.73 7.69 -5.82
CA LYS A 861 3.27 6.37 -5.39
C LYS A 861 2.03 6.56 -4.55
N GLU A 862 0.91 6.00 -4.96
CA GLU A 862 -0.36 6.09 -4.23
C GLU A 862 -0.74 7.54 -3.87
N GLY A 863 -0.59 8.46 -4.83
CA GLY A 863 -0.90 9.89 -4.66
C GLY A 863 0.14 10.70 -3.86
N GLU A 864 1.18 10.05 -3.34
CA GLU A 864 2.26 10.71 -2.58
C GLU A 864 3.53 10.84 -3.40
N THR A 865 4.14 12.02 -3.41
CA THR A 865 5.40 12.27 -4.11
C THR A 865 6.55 11.51 -3.44
N VAL A 866 7.14 10.55 -4.17
CA VAL A 866 8.31 9.77 -3.70
C VAL A 866 9.63 10.26 -4.30
N PHE A 867 9.55 10.99 -5.40
CA PHE A 867 10.66 11.73 -5.96
C PHE A 867 10.16 13.00 -6.62
N ARG A 868 10.85 14.12 -6.40
CA ARG A 868 10.66 15.36 -7.14
C ARG A 868 12.02 15.95 -7.51
N ARG A 869 12.21 16.20 -8.81
CA ARG A 869 13.40 16.87 -9.32
C ARG A 869 13.38 18.32 -8.85
N ARG A 870 14.50 18.79 -8.30
CA ARG A 870 14.67 20.21 -7.98
C ARG A 870 14.84 20.97 -9.30
N GLU A 871 14.02 22.00 -9.53
CA GLU A 871 14.26 22.92 -10.64
C GLU A 871 15.59 23.63 -10.40
N GLU A 872 16.55 23.48 -11.31
CA GLU A 872 17.73 24.34 -11.36
C GLU A 872 17.24 25.75 -11.75
N ARG A 873 17.36 26.69 -10.82
CA ARG A 873 17.03 28.11 -11.04
C ARG A 873 18.09 28.84 -11.82
#